data_AF-A0A3A4VPQ4-F1
#
_entry.id   AF-A0A3A4VPQ4-F1
#
_cell.length_a   1.000
_cell.length_b   1.000
_cell.length_c   1.000
_cell.angle_alpha   90.00
_cell.angle_beta   90.00
_cell.angle_gamma   90.00
#
_symmetry.space_group_name_H-M   'P 1'
#
loop_
_entity.id
_entity.type
_entity.pdbx_description
1 polymer ?
#
loop_
_entity_poly.entity_id
_entity_poly.type
_entity_poly.pdbx_seq_one_letter_code
_entity_poly.pdbx_strand_id
1 'polypeptide(L)'
;MRLTSLTISGFKSFARTTTFEFPVPVSAIVGPNGSGKSNVAESIRWVLGEQSLKTLRGKKGEDLIFNGSPTVPRIGKASVALSFDNRDHAIPLDFDTVTLERKIFRDGINEYRLNGSTVRLKDIVELLARMGLGETKHNIIGQGEVDRLLLASPRDRRELLEEAIGLRIWQLKKREAERKLAETATNVEQVGALLREIRPHLKFLRTQAEKAERRESVRRELEEHCRAFVQRERAAIRADERALEERVGPARETLKRLEKEIEAASKHIAGGERAGASHLKAQEAAVAELDAKRQDLERELGRAEGRLEVLGKERPHEPRPIPFAAVNQAMDGILDRLRRASELSDIAAVRSELGALMRELEERVAGWRGAEKQPNADRERLAAERDRLHGELAEIGKKLSAMRKELAAGLESVRDAESALRKRFEELRTREEEANTLRVSLERFRFEEEKLAMRREELERLISESGFSRAALETGEIVAESLGLEELRKKIDKLRARLEEIGGIDAAVLAEFQETEKRSTFLERELADLEAAEDDLRELIAELESRIERDFREGFAKIREAFAEYFKIIFGGGKGDIAYVPFRVVPAAAESDAADANDEEKAEPEYGVEIKVDLPRKRIKGLAMLSGGERALVSIALLFAITAVNPPPFLILDETDAALDEANSRRYAAILKELSKKTQLIVITHNRETMQQAGVLYGVTMGDDGVSRILSLKLEEAKIYGNR
;
A
#
# COMPACT_ATOMS: atom_id res chain seq x y z
N MET A 1 -65.00 -19.87 23.80
CA MET A 1 -65.21 -18.67 22.99
C MET A 1 -66.68 -18.53 22.64
N ARG A 2 -67.35 -17.53 23.19
CA ARG A 2 -68.76 -17.21 22.88
C ARG A 2 -68.94 -15.72 22.68
N LEU A 3 -69.88 -15.35 21.81
CA LEU A 3 -70.26 -13.96 21.67
C LEU A 3 -71.09 -13.53 22.90
N THR A 4 -70.61 -12.54 23.63
CA THR A 4 -71.27 -12.04 24.85
C THR A 4 -72.20 -10.88 24.54
N SER A 5 -71.73 -9.91 23.74
CA SER A 5 -72.52 -8.74 23.40
C SER A 5 -72.15 -8.10 22.06
N LEU A 6 -73.13 -7.40 21.50
CA LEU A 6 -72.98 -6.51 20.35
C LEU A 6 -73.49 -5.12 20.74
N THR A 7 -72.63 -4.11 20.61
CA THR A 7 -73.00 -2.71 20.82
C THR A 7 -72.94 -1.96 19.50
N ILE A 8 -74.08 -1.38 19.10
CA ILE A 8 -74.25 -0.63 17.86
C ILE A 8 -74.52 0.83 18.22
N SER A 9 -73.81 1.77 17.59
CA SER A 9 -74.04 3.20 17.80
C SER A 9 -73.84 3.99 16.52
N GLY A 10 -74.85 4.79 16.13
CA GLY A 10 -74.81 5.62 14.93
C GLY A 10 -74.75 4.84 13.61
N PHE A 11 -74.98 3.52 13.62
CA PHE A 11 -74.89 2.65 12.45
C PHE A 11 -76.27 2.45 11.82
N LYS A 12 -76.42 2.83 10.54
CA LYS A 12 -77.68 2.78 9.80
C LYS A 12 -78.86 3.27 10.65
N SER A 13 -79.90 2.47 10.85
CA SER A 13 -81.11 2.86 11.61
C SER A 13 -80.91 2.97 13.13
N PHE A 14 -79.76 2.57 13.67
CA PHE A 14 -79.44 2.64 15.10
C PHE A 14 -78.74 3.96 15.45
N ALA A 15 -79.52 5.04 15.55
CA ALA A 15 -78.99 6.36 15.91
C ALA A 15 -78.45 6.40 17.35
N ARG A 16 -79.12 5.74 18.29
CA ARG A 16 -78.70 5.65 19.70
C ARG A 16 -77.89 4.39 19.96
N THR A 17 -77.01 4.45 20.94
CA THR A 17 -76.25 3.28 21.39
C THR A 17 -77.21 2.18 21.87
N THR A 18 -77.15 1.03 21.23
CA THR A 18 -78.01 -0.13 21.48
C THR A 18 -77.13 -1.35 21.71
N THR A 19 -77.36 -2.06 22.81
CA THR A 19 -76.58 -3.25 23.16
C THR A 19 -77.48 -4.49 23.15
N PHE A 20 -77.05 -5.51 22.41
CA PHE A 20 -77.61 -6.85 22.41
C PHE A 20 -76.69 -7.72 23.28
N GLU A 21 -77.27 -8.45 24.23
CA GLU A 21 -76.56 -9.46 25.00
C GLU A 21 -76.92 -10.83 24.44
N PHE A 22 -76.01 -11.80 24.43
CA PHE A 22 -76.30 -13.14 23.91
C PHE A 22 -76.02 -14.21 24.96
N PRO A 23 -76.82 -14.27 26.06
CA PRO A 23 -76.57 -15.17 27.17
C PRO A 23 -76.90 -16.65 26.87
N VAL A 24 -77.68 -16.89 25.81
CA VAL A 24 -78.20 -18.22 25.46
C VAL A 24 -77.62 -18.73 24.14
N PRO A 25 -77.60 -20.07 23.92
CA PRO A 25 -77.12 -20.65 22.66
C PRO A 25 -77.93 -20.26 21.42
N VAL A 26 -79.23 -19.97 21.55
CA VAL A 26 -80.07 -19.52 20.44
C VAL A 26 -80.77 -18.22 20.80
N SER A 27 -80.41 -17.15 20.12
CA SER A 27 -81.04 -15.83 20.23
C SER A 27 -81.77 -15.51 18.94
N ALA A 28 -83.03 -15.08 19.03
CA ALA A 28 -83.80 -14.68 17.86
C ALA A 28 -84.05 -13.17 17.86
N ILE A 29 -83.88 -12.55 16.70
CA ILE A 29 -84.14 -11.13 16.45
C ILE A 29 -85.38 -11.03 15.57
N VAL A 30 -86.42 -10.37 16.07
CA VAL A 30 -87.75 -10.36 15.46
C VAL A 30 -88.26 -8.93 15.33
N GLY A 31 -89.27 -8.70 14.48
CA GLY A 31 -89.83 -7.35 14.29
C GLY A 31 -90.45 -7.16 12.90
N PRO A 32 -91.20 -6.07 12.68
CA PRO A 32 -91.84 -5.80 11.40
C PRO A 32 -90.81 -5.49 10.29
N ASN A 33 -91.23 -5.58 9.03
CA ASN A 33 -90.37 -5.24 7.89
C ASN A 33 -89.96 -3.78 7.95
N GLY A 34 -88.70 -3.49 7.60
CA GLY A 34 -88.14 -2.14 7.68
C GLY A 34 -87.73 -1.67 9.08
N SER A 35 -87.91 -2.48 10.14
CA SER A 35 -87.55 -2.05 11.51
C SER A 35 -86.05 -1.97 11.79
N GLY A 36 -85.21 -2.48 10.89
CA GLY A 36 -83.75 -2.51 11.02
C GLY A 36 -83.17 -3.83 11.50
N LYS A 37 -83.93 -4.94 11.50
CA LYS A 37 -83.45 -6.28 11.89
C LYS A 37 -82.17 -6.70 11.14
N SER A 38 -82.21 -6.65 9.81
CA SER A 38 -81.07 -7.04 8.97
C SER A 38 -79.89 -6.06 9.06
N ASN A 39 -80.10 -4.85 9.60
CA ASN A 39 -78.98 -3.94 9.91
C ASN A 39 -78.14 -4.48 11.09
N VAL A 40 -78.71 -5.34 11.95
CA VAL A 40 -77.97 -6.00 13.03
C VAL A 40 -76.96 -7.00 12.44
N ALA A 41 -77.39 -7.88 11.53
CA ALA A 41 -76.48 -8.81 10.84
C ALA A 41 -75.39 -8.07 10.05
N GLU A 42 -75.74 -6.97 9.38
CA GLU A 42 -74.76 -6.13 8.68
C GLU A 42 -73.77 -5.45 9.62
N SER A 43 -74.20 -5.03 10.80
CA SER A 43 -73.31 -4.42 11.79
C SER A 43 -72.24 -5.41 12.25
N ILE A 44 -72.64 -6.67 12.49
CA ILE A 44 -71.72 -7.75 12.87
C ILE A 44 -70.80 -8.08 11.70
N ARG A 45 -71.34 -8.19 10.48
CA ARG A 45 -70.51 -8.41 9.27
C ARG A 45 -69.47 -7.31 9.07
N TRP A 46 -69.85 -6.06 9.32
CA TRP A 46 -68.97 -4.91 9.14
C TRP A 46 -67.83 -4.87 10.17
N VAL A 47 -68.11 -5.15 11.46
CA VAL A 47 -67.05 -5.20 12.48
C VAL A 47 -66.09 -6.38 12.29
N LEU A 48 -66.54 -7.49 11.70
CA LEU A 48 -65.70 -8.63 11.30
C LEU A 48 -64.84 -8.37 10.05
N GLY A 49 -64.75 -7.12 9.57
CA GLY A 49 -63.80 -6.75 8.53
C GLY A 49 -64.34 -6.75 7.10
N GLU A 50 -65.64 -6.94 6.86
CA GLU A 50 -66.23 -6.83 5.52
C GLU A 50 -65.93 -5.46 4.89
N GLN A 51 -65.34 -5.49 3.69
CA GLN A 51 -64.97 -4.29 2.94
C GLN A 51 -65.99 -3.96 1.84
N SER A 52 -66.76 -4.95 1.38
CA SER A 52 -67.69 -4.77 0.27
C SER A 52 -68.94 -4.01 0.71
N LEU A 53 -69.01 -2.73 0.33
CA LEU A 53 -70.18 -1.88 0.59
C LEU A 53 -71.45 -2.42 -0.07
N LYS A 54 -71.33 -3.11 -1.22
CA LYS A 54 -72.45 -3.78 -1.88
C LYS A 54 -73.07 -4.85 -0.98
N THR A 55 -72.25 -5.64 -0.28
CA THR A 55 -72.71 -6.68 0.65
C THR A 55 -73.33 -6.09 1.91
N LEU A 56 -72.95 -4.86 2.29
CA LEU A 56 -73.55 -4.09 3.38
C LEU A 56 -74.69 -3.19 2.90
N ARG A 57 -75.30 -3.44 1.74
CA ARG A 57 -76.41 -2.65 1.15
C ARG A 57 -76.16 -1.14 1.17
N GLY A 58 -74.94 -0.71 0.86
CA GLY A 58 -74.53 0.70 0.76
C GLY A 58 -73.77 0.98 -0.54
N LYS A 59 -73.65 2.26 -0.92
CA LYS A 59 -72.87 2.71 -2.08
C LYS A 59 -71.57 3.37 -1.65
N LYS A 60 -71.60 4.12 -0.55
CA LYS A 60 -70.45 4.82 0.06
C LYS A 60 -70.30 4.41 1.53
N GLY A 61 -69.10 4.55 2.08
CA GLY A 61 -68.86 4.26 3.50
C GLY A 61 -69.73 5.11 4.44
N GLU A 62 -69.99 6.36 4.07
CA GLU A 62 -70.90 7.26 4.79
C GLU A 62 -72.33 6.74 4.91
N ASP A 63 -72.79 5.88 3.99
CA ASP A 63 -74.15 5.31 4.02
C ASP A 63 -74.36 4.35 5.20
N LEU A 64 -73.26 3.89 5.82
CA LEU A 64 -73.30 3.07 7.04
C LEU A 64 -73.55 3.94 8.28
N ILE A 65 -73.40 5.26 8.19
CA ILE A 65 -73.64 6.21 9.28
C ILE A 65 -75.11 6.65 9.24
N PHE A 66 -75.76 6.72 10.40
CA PHE A 66 -77.12 7.23 10.51
C PHE A 66 -77.21 8.64 9.91
N ASN A 67 -78.02 8.75 8.85
CA ASN A 67 -78.09 9.97 8.05
C ASN A 67 -79.11 11.00 8.59
N GLY A 68 -79.71 10.74 9.75
CA GLY A 68 -80.74 11.60 10.33
C GLY A 68 -82.16 11.14 9.97
N SER A 69 -83.12 11.63 10.73
CA SER A 69 -84.56 11.55 10.48
C SER A 69 -85.19 12.94 10.68
N PRO A 70 -86.48 13.15 10.38
CA PRO A 70 -87.13 14.45 10.61
C PRO A 70 -87.03 14.96 12.05
N THR A 71 -86.88 14.06 13.03
CA THR A 71 -86.85 14.37 14.47
C THR A 71 -85.49 14.13 15.12
N VAL A 72 -84.56 13.41 14.48
CA VAL A 72 -83.23 13.10 15.03
C VAL A 72 -82.15 13.58 14.07
N PRO A 73 -81.21 14.44 14.51
CA PRO A 73 -80.18 14.97 13.63
C PRO A 73 -79.25 13.85 13.14
N ARG A 74 -78.63 14.10 11.98
CA ARG A 74 -77.60 13.21 11.42
C ARG A 74 -76.41 13.06 12.38
N ILE A 75 -75.81 11.87 12.42
CA ILE A 75 -74.65 11.58 13.28
C ILE A 75 -73.36 11.66 12.45
N GLY A 76 -72.25 12.04 13.10
CA GLY A 76 -70.94 12.20 12.46
C GLY A 76 -70.08 10.94 12.38
N LYS A 77 -70.41 9.88 13.13
CA LYS A 77 -69.70 8.61 13.18
C LYS A 77 -70.63 7.42 13.43
N ALA A 78 -70.24 6.26 12.93
CA ALA A 78 -70.82 4.98 13.33
C ALA A 78 -69.75 4.14 14.03
N SER A 79 -70.13 3.42 15.08
CA SER A 79 -69.28 2.47 15.77
C SER A 79 -70.04 1.20 16.09
N VAL A 80 -69.41 0.07 15.84
CA VAL A 80 -69.93 -1.25 16.20
C VAL A 80 -68.84 -1.97 17.00
N ALA A 81 -69.20 -2.49 18.16
CA ALA A 81 -68.31 -3.24 19.03
C ALA A 81 -68.90 -4.63 19.31
N LEU A 82 -68.07 -5.66 19.19
CA LEU A 82 -68.40 -7.06 19.35
C LEU A 82 -67.52 -7.64 20.45
N SER A 83 -68.12 -8.17 21.51
CA SER A 83 -67.38 -8.71 22.65
C SER A 83 -67.51 -10.22 22.74
N PHE A 84 -66.38 -10.87 23.01
CA PHE A 84 -66.23 -12.31 23.14
C PHE A 84 -65.74 -12.70 24.53
N ASP A 85 -66.30 -13.77 25.07
CA ASP A 85 -65.76 -14.49 26.22
C ASP A 85 -64.60 -15.37 25.75
N ASN A 86 -63.40 -15.10 26.26
CA ASN A 86 -62.15 -15.76 25.91
C ASN A 86 -61.49 -16.46 27.12
N ARG A 87 -62.25 -16.83 28.15
CA ARG A 87 -61.72 -17.58 29.30
C ARG A 87 -61.14 -18.95 28.96
N ASP A 88 -61.50 -19.49 27.80
CA ASP A 88 -60.90 -20.73 27.26
C ASP A 88 -59.64 -20.48 26.43
N HIS A 89 -59.18 -19.23 26.32
CA HIS A 89 -58.00 -18.78 25.57
C HIS A 89 -57.94 -19.31 24.13
N ALA A 90 -59.11 -19.53 23.52
CA ALA A 90 -59.21 -19.94 22.13
C ALA A 90 -58.76 -18.81 21.17
N ILE A 91 -58.95 -17.55 21.58
CA ILE A 91 -58.32 -16.39 20.95
C ILE A 91 -56.93 -16.24 21.57
N PRO A 92 -55.85 -16.17 20.77
CA PRO A 92 -54.47 -16.10 21.25
C PRO A 92 -54.13 -14.69 21.79
N LEU A 93 -54.86 -14.28 22.83
CA LEU A 93 -54.75 -13.01 23.52
C LEU A 93 -54.88 -13.28 25.04
N ASP A 94 -54.05 -12.61 25.83
CA ASP A 94 -54.00 -12.75 27.30
C ASP A 94 -55.12 -11.93 27.98
N PHE A 95 -56.33 -11.99 27.44
CA PHE A 95 -57.50 -11.30 27.97
C PHE A 95 -58.68 -12.26 28.06
N ASP A 96 -59.36 -12.28 29.21
CA ASP A 96 -60.57 -13.07 29.44
C ASP A 96 -61.76 -12.59 28.61
N THR A 97 -61.73 -11.32 28.19
CA THR A 97 -62.74 -10.72 27.31
C THR A 97 -62.04 -9.99 26.17
N VAL A 98 -62.47 -10.28 24.95
CA VAL A 98 -61.92 -9.67 23.73
C VAL A 98 -63.01 -8.86 23.04
N THR A 99 -62.78 -7.57 22.86
CA THR A 99 -63.69 -6.65 22.17
C THR A 99 -63.07 -6.17 20.87
N LEU A 100 -63.74 -6.49 19.75
CA LEU A 100 -63.46 -5.96 18.42
C LEU A 100 -64.37 -4.76 18.17
N GLU A 101 -63.80 -3.60 17.87
CA GLU A 101 -64.57 -2.40 17.56
C GLU A 101 -64.13 -1.81 16.22
N ARG A 102 -65.10 -1.46 15.37
CA ARG A 102 -64.87 -0.74 14.12
C ARG A 102 -65.62 0.58 14.14
N LYS A 103 -64.96 1.66 13.76
CA LYS A 103 -65.54 3.01 13.61
C LYS A 103 -65.37 3.51 12.20
N ILE A 104 -66.33 4.30 11.74
CA ILE A 104 -66.23 5.07 10.52
C ILE A 104 -66.72 6.49 10.78
N PHE A 105 -66.00 7.44 10.23
CA PHE A 105 -66.30 8.86 10.27
C PHE A 105 -66.79 9.32 8.89
N ARG A 106 -67.45 10.48 8.83
CA ARG A 106 -67.98 11.02 7.56
C ARG A 106 -66.92 11.39 6.53
N ASP A 107 -65.65 11.51 6.93
CA ASP A 107 -64.51 11.64 6.02
C ASP A 107 -64.12 10.33 5.32
N GLY A 108 -64.77 9.21 5.67
CA GLY A 108 -64.51 7.87 5.13
C GLY A 108 -63.40 7.11 5.86
N ILE A 109 -62.76 7.71 6.87
CA ILE A 109 -61.70 7.05 7.64
C ILE A 109 -62.31 5.95 8.50
N ASN A 110 -61.77 4.75 8.36
CA ASN A 110 -62.12 3.58 9.18
C ASN A 110 -61.07 3.41 10.28
N GLU A 111 -61.51 3.24 11.52
CA GLU A 111 -60.65 2.96 12.68
C GLU A 111 -61.00 1.59 13.25
N TYR A 112 -60.00 0.72 13.41
CA TYR A 112 -60.17 -0.61 14.01
C TYR A 112 -59.54 -0.63 15.38
N ARG A 113 -60.24 -1.20 16.36
CA ARG A 113 -59.77 -1.30 17.74
C ARG A 113 -59.95 -2.71 18.27
N LEU A 114 -58.94 -3.17 19.01
CA LEU A 114 -58.92 -4.43 19.74
C LEU A 114 -58.69 -4.10 21.21
N ASN A 115 -59.64 -4.43 22.09
CA ASN A 115 -59.60 -4.08 23.51
C ASN A 115 -59.29 -2.58 23.76
N GLY A 116 -59.83 -1.70 22.91
CA GLY A 116 -59.63 -0.25 22.98
C GLY A 116 -58.37 0.28 22.30
N SER A 117 -57.39 -0.58 21.97
CA SER A 117 -56.16 -0.20 21.26
C SER A 117 -56.36 -0.19 19.75
N THR A 118 -55.79 0.79 19.05
CA THR A 118 -55.89 0.91 17.58
C THR A 118 -55.02 -0.12 16.86
N VAL A 119 -55.60 -0.86 15.91
CA VAL A 119 -54.92 -1.92 15.15
C VAL A 119 -55.17 -1.77 13.65
N ARG A 120 -54.41 -2.48 12.81
CA ARG A 120 -54.64 -2.49 11.35
C ARG A 120 -55.70 -3.54 11.01
N LEU A 121 -56.39 -3.36 9.87
CA LEU A 121 -57.34 -4.35 9.38
C LEU A 121 -56.69 -5.73 9.16
N LYS A 122 -55.43 -5.77 8.70
CA LYS A 122 -54.69 -7.02 8.52
C LYS A 122 -54.63 -7.83 9.82
N ASP A 123 -54.40 -7.15 10.95
CA ASP A 123 -54.29 -7.79 12.27
C ASP A 123 -55.64 -8.38 12.71
N ILE A 124 -56.75 -7.66 12.43
CA ILE A 124 -58.11 -8.15 12.67
C ILE A 124 -58.42 -9.36 11.80
N VAL A 125 -58.10 -9.32 10.50
CA VAL A 125 -58.34 -10.43 9.57
C VAL A 125 -57.54 -11.67 9.97
N GLU A 126 -56.29 -11.51 10.38
CA GLU A 126 -55.47 -12.62 10.87
C GLU A 126 -56.03 -13.22 12.17
N LEU A 127 -56.45 -12.38 13.11
CA LEU A 127 -57.08 -12.81 14.35
C LEU A 127 -58.37 -13.59 14.08
N LEU A 128 -59.22 -13.08 13.18
CA LEU A 128 -60.47 -13.71 12.78
C LEU A 128 -60.24 -15.04 12.06
N ALA A 129 -59.22 -15.14 11.21
CA ALA A 129 -58.82 -16.40 10.58
C ALA A 129 -58.42 -17.46 11.63
N ARG A 130 -57.70 -17.07 12.68
CA ARG A 130 -57.35 -17.97 13.81
C ARG A 130 -58.59 -18.39 14.62
N MET A 131 -59.61 -17.55 14.69
CA MET A 131 -60.90 -17.84 15.34
C MET A 131 -61.83 -18.72 14.51
N GLY A 132 -61.45 -19.11 13.28
CA GLY A 132 -62.35 -19.80 12.34
C GLY A 132 -63.45 -18.88 11.76
N LEU A 133 -63.29 -17.57 11.93
CA LEU A 133 -64.20 -16.53 11.45
C LEU A 133 -63.63 -15.86 10.20
N GLY A 134 -63.32 -16.62 9.17
CA GLY A 134 -62.70 -16.11 7.92
C GLY A 134 -63.50 -15.04 7.18
N GLU A 135 -62.85 -14.37 6.22
CA GLU A 135 -63.44 -13.30 5.38
C GLU A 135 -64.64 -13.79 4.56
N THR A 136 -64.78 -15.09 4.27
CA THR A 136 -65.96 -15.58 3.54
C THR A 136 -67.10 -16.01 4.47
N LYS A 137 -68.12 -15.14 4.49
CA LYS A 137 -69.60 -15.31 4.42
C LYS A 137 -70.34 -16.58 4.90
N HIS A 138 -69.70 -17.61 5.43
CA HIS A 138 -70.39 -18.82 5.87
C HIS A 138 -70.91 -18.72 7.31
N ASN A 139 -70.36 -17.78 8.10
CA ASN A 139 -70.78 -17.53 9.49
C ASN A 139 -71.92 -16.51 9.58
N ILE A 140 -72.19 -15.75 8.51
CA ILE A 140 -73.29 -14.79 8.43
C ILE A 140 -73.99 -14.96 7.10
N ILE A 141 -75.22 -15.41 7.14
CA ILE A 141 -75.97 -15.80 5.95
C ILE A 141 -77.12 -14.83 5.78
N GLY A 142 -76.94 -13.94 4.81
CA GLY A 142 -77.93 -12.95 4.43
C GLY A 142 -79.02 -13.52 3.52
N GLN A 143 -80.11 -12.77 3.43
CA GLN A 143 -81.13 -12.97 2.40
C GLN A 143 -80.49 -12.93 1.00
N GLY A 144 -80.68 -13.99 0.21
CA GLY A 144 -80.10 -14.14 -1.13
C GLY A 144 -78.66 -14.68 -1.19
N GLU A 145 -77.96 -14.78 -0.06
CA GLU A 145 -76.64 -15.44 0.01
C GLU A 145 -76.74 -16.95 0.28
N VAL A 146 -77.94 -17.44 0.67
CA VAL A 146 -78.22 -18.87 0.86
C VAL A 146 -77.87 -19.66 -0.41
N ASP A 147 -78.29 -19.21 -1.59
CA ASP A 147 -78.04 -19.91 -2.87
C ASP A 147 -76.58 -19.78 -3.37
N ARG A 148 -75.74 -18.92 -2.76
CA ARG A 148 -74.39 -18.59 -3.25
C ARG A 148 -73.50 -19.82 -3.34
N LEU A 149 -73.54 -20.68 -2.31
CA LEU A 149 -72.71 -21.87 -2.22
C LEU A 149 -73.08 -22.89 -3.32
N LEU A 150 -74.35 -22.96 -3.73
CA LEU A 150 -74.80 -23.84 -4.81
C LEU A 150 -74.52 -23.30 -6.20
N LEU A 151 -74.61 -21.97 -6.38
CA LEU A 151 -74.42 -21.30 -7.67
C LEU A 151 -72.95 -21.02 -8.01
N ALA A 152 -72.04 -21.16 -7.04
CA ALA A 152 -70.61 -20.97 -7.22
C ALA A 152 -70.02 -22.01 -8.21
N SER A 153 -68.99 -21.60 -8.95
CA SER A 153 -68.27 -22.52 -9.85
C SER A 153 -67.67 -23.69 -9.05
N PRO A 154 -67.35 -24.84 -9.68
CA PRO A 154 -66.71 -25.95 -8.96
C PRO A 154 -65.41 -25.55 -8.25
N ARG A 155 -64.64 -24.62 -8.84
CA ARG A 155 -63.44 -24.03 -8.25
C ARG A 155 -63.77 -23.17 -7.03
N ASP A 156 -64.67 -22.21 -7.20
CA ASP A 156 -65.05 -21.31 -6.10
C ASP A 156 -65.66 -22.12 -4.94
N ARG A 157 -66.43 -23.17 -5.22
CA ARG A 157 -66.95 -24.09 -4.20
C ARG A 157 -65.85 -24.81 -3.44
N ARG A 158 -64.78 -25.24 -4.11
CA ARG A 158 -63.61 -25.81 -3.44
C ARG A 158 -62.97 -24.78 -2.51
N GLU A 159 -62.71 -23.57 -2.99
CA GLU A 159 -62.10 -22.51 -2.17
C GLU A 159 -62.95 -22.19 -0.93
N LEU A 160 -64.28 -22.11 -1.10
CA LEU A 160 -65.23 -21.90 0.00
C LEU A 160 -65.20 -23.08 1.01
N LEU A 161 -65.06 -24.31 0.54
CA LEU A 161 -64.96 -25.50 1.39
C LEU A 161 -63.61 -25.63 2.10
N GLU A 162 -62.51 -25.27 1.44
CA GLU A 162 -61.18 -25.21 2.06
C GLU A 162 -61.13 -24.20 3.21
N GLU A 163 -61.74 -23.03 3.01
CA GLU A 163 -61.85 -22.02 4.07
C GLU A 163 -62.73 -22.52 5.21
N ALA A 164 -63.87 -23.15 4.90
CA ALA A 164 -64.76 -23.76 5.88
C ALA A 164 -64.08 -24.86 6.72
N ILE A 165 -63.16 -25.64 6.15
CA ILE A 165 -62.38 -26.66 6.88
C ILE A 165 -61.28 -26.00 7.75
N GLY A 166 -61.01 -24.70 7.58
CA GLY A 166 -59.99 -23.96 8.33
C GLY A 166 -58.61 -23.96 7.68
N LEU A 167 -58.51 -24.32 6.39
CA LEU A 167 -57.22 -24.40 5.68
C LEU A 167 -56.66 -23.04 5.26
N ARG A 168 -57.46 -21.98 5.43
CA ARG A 168 -57.09 -20.61 5.02
C ARG A 168 -55.78 -20.13 5.65
N ILE A 169 -55.52 -20.47 6.92
CA ILE A 169 -54.27 -20.08 7.60
C ILE A 169 -53.06 -20.68 6.88
N TRP A 170 -53.14 -21.93 6.47
CA TRP A 170 -52.08 -22.63 5.74
C TRP A 170 -51.90 -22.06 4.34
N GLN A 171 -53.00 -21.73 3.65
CA GLN A 171 -52.95 -21.04 2.36
C GLN A 171 -52.29 -19.65 2.44
N LEU A 172 -52.57 -18.89 3.50
CA LEU A 172 -51.93 -17.58 3.73
C LEU A 172 -50.43 -17.74 4.01
N LYS A 173 -50.05 -18.73 4.83
CA LYS A 173 -48.63 -19.06 5.08
C LYS A 173 -47.90 -19.48 3.80
N LYS A 174 -48.55 -20.30 2.97
CA LYS A 174 -48.03 -20.71 1.66
C LYS A 174 -47.78 -19.51 0.77
N ARG A 175 -48.77 -18.62 0.59
CA ARG A 175 -48.62 -17.38 -0.20
C ARG A 175 -47.51 -16.47 0.33
N GLU A 176 -47.35 -16.39 1.65
CA GLU A 176 -46.25 -15.63 2.24
C GLU A 176 -44.89 -16.25 1.93
N ALA A 177 -44.77 -17.58 2.01
CA ALA A 177 -43.55 -18.31 1.65
C ALA A 177 -43.24 -18.17 0.15
N GLU A 178 -44.23 -18.30 -0.74
CA GLU A 178 -44.09 -18.09 -2.18
C GLU A 178 -43.59 -16.67 -2.51
N ARG A 179 -44.12 -15.65 -1.82
CA ARG A 179 -43.65 -14.28 -1.99
C ARG A 179 -42.20 -14.11 -1.53
N LYS A 180 -41.85 -14.66 -0.36
CA LYS A 180 -40.46 -14.63 0.14
C LYS A 180 -39.52 -15.36 -0.81
N LEU A 181 -39.94 -16.48 -1.38
CA LEU A 181 -39.17 -17.24 -2.36
C LEU A 181 -38.86 -16.38 -3.60
N ALA A 182 -39.86 -15.69 -4.15
CA ALA A 182 -39.68 -14.79 -5.30
C ALA A 182 -38.72 -13.62 -5.00
N GLU A 183 -38.83 -13.04 -3.79
CA GLU A 183 -37.91 -12.00 -3.32
C GLU A 183 -36.47 -12.53 -3.17
N THR A 184 -36.29 -13.69 -2.54
CA THR A 184 -34.97 -14.35 -2.39
C THR A 184 -34.35 -14.71 -3.72
N ALA A 185 -35.11 -15.30 -4.65
CA ALA A 185 -34.61 -15.64 -5.99
C ALA A 185 -34.10 -14.40 -6.76
N THR A 186 -34.80 -13.27 -6.62
CA THR A 186 -34.35 -11.99 -7.19
C THR A 186 -33.03 -11.53 -6.57
N ASN A 187 -32.87 -11.69 -5.24
CA ASN A 187 -31.64 -11.32 -4.54
C ASN A 187 -30.46 -12.23 -4.96
N VAL A 188 -30.68 -13.54 -5.09
CA VAL A 188 -29.68 -14.50 -5.60
C VAL A 188 -29.20 -14.08 -6.99
N GLU A 189 -30.10 -13.73 -7.89
CA GLU A 189 -29.75 -13.26 -9.24
C GLU A 189 -28.90 -11.98 -9.20
N GLN A 190 -29.28 -11.01 -8.38
CA GLN A 190 -28.56 -9.74 -8.22
C GLN A 190 -27.15 -9.93 -7.64
N VAL A 191 -27.01 -10.69 -6.55
CA VAL A 191 -25.70 -10.98 -5.93
C VAL A 191 -24.84 -11.80 -6.88
N GLY A 192 -25.41 -12.78 -7.57
CA GLY A 192 -24.73 -13.58 -8.58
C GLY A 192 -24.22 -12.72 -9.76
N ALA A 193 -24.98 -11.71 -10.18
CA ALA A 193 -24.54 -10.77 -11.22
C ALA A 193 -23.36 -9.91 -10.76
N LEU A 194 -23.41 -9.36 -9.54
CA LEU A 194 -22.30 -8.60 -8.94
C LEU A 194 -21.02 -9.44 -8.84
N LEU A 195 -21.13 -10.71 -8.46
CA LEU A 195 -19.99 -11.62 -8.42
C LEU A 195 -19.40 -11.89 -9.81
N ARG A 196 -20.25 -12.06 -10.83
CA ARG A 196 -19.79 -12.21 -12.22
C ARG A 196 -19.05 -10.97 -12.73
N GLU A 197 -19.44 -9.78 -12.29
CA GLU A 197 -18.78 -8.52 -12.62
C GLU A 197 -17.44 -8.35 -11.88
N ILE A 198 -17.37 -8.70 -10.59
CA ILE A 198 -16.18 -8.53 -9.76
C ILE A 198 -15.07 -9.54 -10.13
N ARG A 199 -15.43 -10.79 -10.51
CA ARG A 199 -14.45 -11.87 -10.76
C ARG A 199 -13.35 -11.51 -11.76
N PRO A 200 -13.64 -10.96 -12.97
CA PRO A 200 -12.59 -10.53 -13.91
C PRO A 200 -11.68 -9.45 -13.33
N HIS A 201 -12.26 -8.46 -12.65
CA HIS A 201 -11.50 -7.37 -12.02
C HIS A 201 -10.57 -7.89 -10.93
N LEU A 202 -11.07 -8.77 -10.07
CA LEU A 202 -10.30 -9.41 -9.02
C LEU A 202 -9.15 -10.26 -9.57
N LYS A 203 -9.35 -10.98 -10.69
CA LYS A 203 -8.27 -11.73 -11.35
C LYS A 203 -7.17 -10.81 -11.89
N PHE A 204 -7.55 -9.67 -12.47
CA PHE A 204 -6.60 -8.66 -12.91
C PHE A 204 -5.82 -8.08 -11.72
N LEU A 205 -6.51 -7.65 -10.67
CA LEU A 205 -5.92 -7.11 -9.45
C LEU A 205 -4.98 -8.10 -8.76
N ARG A 206 -5.35 -9.39 -8.70
CA ARG A 206 -4.48 -10.47 -8.17
C ARG A 206 -3.16 -10.55 -8.93
N THR A 207 -3.22 -10.48 -10.26
CA THR A 207 -2.01 -10.53 -11.10
C THR A 207 -1.12 -9.32 -10.84
N GLN A 208 -1.70 -8.14 -10.62
CA GLN A 208 -0.94 -6.94 -10.25
C GLN A 208 -0.34 -7.06 -8.84
N ALA A 209 -1.08 -7.59 -7.88
CA ALA A 209 -0.62 -7.83 -6.52
C ALA A 209 0.58 -8.79 -6.48
N GLU A 210 0.52 -9.91 -7.21
CA GLU A 210 1.62 -10.86 -7.34
C GLU A 210 2.87 -10.22 -7.97
N LYS A 211 2.70 -9.35 -8.97
CA LYS A 211 3.83 -8.61 -9.55
C LYS A 211 4.42 -7.61 -8.54
N ALA A 212 3.60 -6.96 -7.73
CA ALA A 212 4.05 -6.01 -6.72
C ALA A 212 4.84 -6.71 -5.61
N GLU A 213 4.38 -7.88 -5.16
CA GLU A 213 5.09 -8.70 -4.19
C GLU A 213 6.45 -9.17 -4.72
N ARG A 214 6.51 -9.63 -5.98
CA ARG A 214 7.78 -9.96 -6.64
C ARG A 214 8.71 -8.75 -6.76
N ARG A 215 8.17 -7.56 -7.07
CA ARG A 215 8.94 -6.31 -7.12
C ARG A 215 9.56 -5.99 -5.77
N GLU A 216 8.79 -6.10 -4.69
CA GLU A 216 9.28 -5.79 -3.34
C GLU A 216 10.35 -6.78 -2.89
N SER A 217 10.20 -8.08 -3.21
CA SER A 217 11.25 -9.09 -2.97
C SER A 217 12.56 -8.72 -3.68
N VAL A 218 12.50 -8.41 -4.98
CA VAL A 218 13.68 -8.02 -5.77
C VAL A 218 14.29 -6.71 -5.26
N ARG A 219 13.45 -5.74 -4.85
CA ARG A 219 13.90 -4.48 -4.26
C ARG A 219 14.67 -4.71 -2.96
N ARG A 220 14.18 -5.61 -2.11
CA ARG A 220 14.82 -5.96 -0.83
C ARG A 220 16.16 -6.66 -1.04
N GLU A 221 16.23 -7.62 -1.97
CA GLU A 221 17.49 -8.26 -2.37
C GLU A 221 18.49 -7.23 -2.93
N LEU A 222 18.01 -6.29 -3.75
CA LEU A 222 18.82 -5.20 -4.30
C LEU A 222 19.37 -4.29 -3.20
N GLU A 223 18.53 -3.93 -2.21
CA GLU A 223 18.95 -3.12 -1.06
C GLU A 223 20.06 -3.80 -0.26
N GLU A 224 19.92 -5.10 0.01
CA GLU A 224 20.89 -5.89 0.77
C GLU A 224 22.25 -5.93 0.06
N HIS A 225 22.26 -6.23 -1.24
CA HIS A 225 23.50 -6.23 -2.02
C HIS A 225 24.11 -4.84 -2.20
N CYS A 226 23.29 -3.79 -2.38
CA CYS A 226 23.77 -2.40 -2.42
C CYS A 226 24.42 -2.01 -1.08
N ARG A 227 23.80 -2.37 0.05
CA ARG A 227 24.33 -2.13 1.39
C ARG A 227 25.69 -2.83 1.56
N ALA A 228 25.77 -4.11 1.22
CA ALA A 228 27.01 -4.87 1.30
C ALA A 228 28.13 -4.27 0.44
N PHE A 229 27.83 -3.87 -0.80
CA PHE A 229 28.78 -3.21 -1.69
C PHE A 229 29.28 -1.87 -1.11
N VAL A 230 28.36 -0.99 -0.69
CA VAL A 230 28.70 0.34 -0.16
C VAL A 230 29.55 0.22 1.10
N GLN A 231 29.20 -0.65 2.03
CA GLN A 231 29.97 -0.84 3.27
C GLN A 231 31.39 -1.34 2.99
N ARG A 232 31.56 -2.32 2.09
CA ARG A 232 32.87 -2.86 1.73
C ARG A 232 33.73 -1.85 0.99
N GLU A 233 33.17 -1.19 -0.01
CA GLU A 233 33.89 -0.21 -0.81
C GLU A 233 34.33 0.98 0.06
N ARG A 234 33.47 1.43 0.97
CA ARG A 234 33.81 2.49 1.93
C ARG A 234 34.87 2.05 2.93
N ALA A 235 34.83 0.81 3.40
CA ALA A 235 35.88 0.26 4.28
C ALA A 235 37.22 0.16 3.55
N ALA A 236 37.22 -0.27 2.29
CA ALA A 236 38.42 -0.33 1.44
C ALA A 236 39.02 1.06 1.21
N ILE A 237 38.20 2.05 0.82
CA ILE A 237 38.66 3.44 0.65
C ILE A 237 39.29 3.97 1.94
N ARG A 238 38.63 3.77 3.10
CA ARG A 238 39.18 4.23 4.39
C ARG A 238 40.51 3.54 4.74
N ALA A 239 40.67 2.27 4.40
CA ALA A 239 41.91 1.54 4.63
C ALA A 239 43.04 2.08 3.74
N ASP A 240 42.76 2.29 2.45
CA ASP A 240 43.71 2.86 1.49
C ASP A 240 44.11 4.30 1.87
N GLU A 241 43.16 5.12 2.34
CA GLU A 241 43.41 6.47 2.84
C GLU A 241 44.35 6.49 4.04
N ARG A 242 44.10 5.63 5.03
CA ARG A 242 44.98 5.51 6.20
C ARG A 242 46.39 5.08 5.81
N ALA A 243 46.51 4.07 4.94
CA ALA A 243 47.80 3.60 4.45
C ALA A 243 48.56 4.68 3.66
N LEU A 244 47.85 5.52 2.91
CA LEU A 244 48.44 6.66 2.20
C LEU A 244 48.88 7.75 3.19
N GLU A 245 48.03 8.12 4.15
CA GLU A 245 48.34 9.14 5.16
C GLU A 245 49.58 8.79 5.98
N GLU A 246 49.74 7.51 6.37
CA GLU A 246 50.94 6.97 7.05
C GLU A 246 52.22 7.10 6.20
N ARG A 247 52.11 7.11 4.86
CA ARG A 247 53.26 7.27 3.94
C ARG A 247 53.56 8.74 3.62
N VAL A 248 52.52 9.57 3.46
CA VAL A 248 52.67 10.99 3.06
C VAL A 248 53.26 11.83 4.19
N GLY A 249 52.78 11.66 5.43
CA GLY A 249 53.20 12.46 6.57
C GLY A 249 54.73 12.47 6.77
N PRO A 250 55.38 11.31 6.97
CA PRO A 250 56.82 11.21 7.18
C PRO A 250 57.64 11.69 5.97
N ALA A 251 57.19 11.41 4.75
CA ALA A 251 57.87 11.83 3.52
C ALA A 251 57.88 13.37 3.40
N ARG A 252 56.76 14.02 3.72
CA ARG A 252 56.62 15.48 3.66
C ARG A 252 57.47 16.18 4.74
N GLU A 253 57.53 15.63 5.94
CA GLU A 253 58.41 16.14 7.00
C GLU A 253 59.89 15.98 6.66
N THR A 254 60.28 14.83 6.12
CA THR A 254 61.66 14.54 5.72
C THR A 254 62.12 15.47 4.59
N LEU A 255 61.28 15.69 3.57
CA LEU A 255 61.58 16.64 2.50
C LEU A 255 61.78 18.06 3.04
N LYS A 256 60.89 18.52 3.94
CA LYS A 256 61.01 19.85 4.55
C LYS A 256 62.30 20.01 5.36
N ARG A 257 62.77 18.94 6.01
CA ARG A 257 64.06 18.92 6.71
C ARG A 257 65.23 19.03 5.72
N LEU A 258 65.23 18.19 4.68
CA LEU A 258 66.27 18.21 3.64
C LEU A 258 66.34 19.55 2.90
N GLU A 259 65.20 20.17 2.57
CA GLU A 259 65.16 21.48 1.92
C GLU A 259 65.82 22.57 2.79
N LYS A 260 65.60 22.54 4.11
CA LYS A 260 66.30 23.44 5.05
C LYS A 260 67.80 23.17 5.12
N GLU A 261 68.21 21.90 5.11
CA GLU A 261 69.62 21.51 5.11
C GLU A 261 70.34 21.93 3.81
N ILE A 262 69.70 21.75 2.65
CA ILE A 262 70.19 22.18 1.34
C ILE A 262 70.34 23.70 1.30
N GLU A 263 69.33 24.45 1.77
CA GLU A 263 69.40 25.92 1.79
C GLU A 263 70.56 26.43 2.66
N ALA A 264 70.77 25.81 3.83
CA ALA A 264 71.88 26.15 4.72
C ALA A 264 73.25 25.82 4.07
N ALA A 265 73.40 24.63 3.50
CA ALA A 265 74.63 24.18 2.85
C ALA A 265 74.99 25.04 1.62
N SER A 266 74.01 25.38 0.78
CA SER A 266 74.21 26.25 -0.39
C SER A 266 74.67 27.66 -0.01
N LYS A 267 74.13 28.24 1.07
CA LYS A 267 74.58 29.54 1.60
C LYS A 267 76.04 29.50 2.07
N HIS A 268 76.47 28.40 2.70
CA HIS A 268 77.86 28.23 3.13
C HIS A 268 78.85 28.06 1.97
N ILE A 269 78.45 27.41 0.88
CA ILE A 269 79.29 27.21 -0.31
C ILE A 269 79.49 28.54 -1.06
N ALA A 270 78.44 29.35 -1.25
CA ALA A 270 78.52 30.64 -1.94
C ALA A 270 79.43 31.68 -1.24
N GLY A 271 79.66 31.53 0.08
CA GLY A 271 80.57 32.40 0.83
C GLY A 271 82.06 32.05 0.70
N GLY A 272 82.40 30.81 0.31
CA GLY A 272 83.77 30.29 0.31
C GLY A 272 84.61 30.65 -0.93
N GLU A 273 83.99 31.01 -2.04
CA GLU A 273 84.69 31.17 -3.34
C GLU A 273 85.50 32.47 -3.48
N ARG A 274 85.31 33.48 -2.62
CA ARG A 274 85.83 34.84 -2.86
C ARG A 274 87.18 35.20 -2.23
N ALA A 275 87.74 34.38 -1.33
CA ALA A 275 88.85 34.85 -0.48
C ALA A 275 90.27 34.40 -0.90
N GLY A 276 90.43 33.31 -1.67
CA GLY A 276 91.77 32.72 -1.91
C GLY A 276 92.48 33.16 -3.20
N ALA A 277 91.74 33.44 -4.28
CA ALA A 277 92.32 33.50 -5.63
C ALA A 277 93.03 34.82 -5.99
N SER A 278 92.75 35.94 -5.31
CA SER A 278 93.39 37.23 -5.63
C SER A 278 94.76 37.40 -4.97
N HIS A 279 94.97 36.80 -3.79
CA HIS A 279 96.21 36.96 -3.04
C HIS A 279 97.37 36.13 -3.64
N LEU A 280 97.08 34.92 -4.13
CA LEU A 280 98.11 34.09 -4.80
C LEU A 280 98.57 34.68 -6.15
N LYS A 281 97.66 35.21 -6.98
CA LYS A 281 98.04 35.82 -8.27
C LYS A 281 99.00 37.00 -8.10
N ALA A 282 98.82 37.77 -7.03
CA ALA A 282 99.72 38.88 -6.71
C ALA A 282 101.11 38.38 -6.25
N GLN A 283 101.17 37.29 -5.47
CA GLN A 283 102.42 36.67 -5.04
C GLN A 283 103.18 36.00 -6.19
N GLU A 284 102.48 35.31 -7.11
CA GLU A 284 103.08 34.71 -8.31
C GLU A 284 103.71 35.76 -9.23
N ALA A 285 103.01 36.88 -9.46
CA ALA A 285 103.53 38.00 -10.25
C ALA A 285 104.78 38.63 -9.62
N ALA A 286 104.79 38.80 -8.29
CA ALA A 286 105.93 39.36 -7.57
C ALA A 286 107.17 38.44 -7.60
N VAL A 287 106.98 37.12 -7.54
CA VAL A 287 108.07 36.14 -7.71
C VAL A 287 108.65 36.22 -9.12
N ALA A 288 107.81 36.28 -10.16
CA ALA A 288 108.25 36.39 -11.55
C ALA A 288 109.04 37.69 -11.83
N GLU A 289 108.62 38.81 -11.25
CA GLU A 289 109.31 40.09 -11.40
C GLU A 289 110.71 40.09 -10.74
N LEU A 290 110.83 39.45 -9.58
CA LEU A 290 112.11 39.30 -8.88
C LEU A 290 113.07 38.36 -9.60
N ASP A 291 112.58 37.26 -10.19
CA ASP A 291 113.40 36.35 -11.01
C ASP A 291 113.92 37.06 -12.27
N ALA A 292 113.12 37.90 -12.93
CA ALA A 292 113.56 38.70 -14.07
C ALA A 292 114.67 39.70 -13.69
N LYS A 293 114.50 40.43 -12.58
CA LYS A 293 115.52 41.34 -12.04
C LYS A 293 116.83 40.63 -11.70
N ARG A 294 116.76 39.39 -11.21
CA ARG A 294 117.94 38.57 -10.92
C ARG A 294 118.72 38.22 -12.19
N GLN A 295 118.02 37.81 -13.26
CA GLN A 295 118.65 37.47 -14.54
C GLN A 295 119.33 38.68 -15.20
N ASP A 296 118.72 39.86 -15.11
CA ASP A 296 119.32 41.09 -15.65
C ASP A 296 120.63 41.46 -14.95
N LEU A 297 120.67 41.36 -13.61
CA LEU A 297 121.88 41.62 -12.82
C LEU A 297 122.98 40.58 -13.07
N GLU A 298 122.63 39.29 -13.23
CA GLU A 298 123.58 38.24 -13.63
C GLU A 298 124.23 38.57 -14.99
N ARG A 299 123.46 39.10 -15.93
CA ARG A 299 123.95 39.51 -17.26
C ARG A 299 124.87 40.72 -17.20
N GLU A 300 124.58 41.70 -16.34
CA GLU A 300 125.43 42.88 -16.13
C GLU A 300 126.76 42.50 -15.46
N LEU A 301 126.71 41.60 -14.47
CA LEU A 301 127.89 41.07 -13.80
C LEU A 301 128.83 40.37 -14.79
N GLY A 302 128.30 39.50 -15.66
CA GLY A 302 129.09 38.83 -16.69
C GLY A 302 129.76 39.78 -17.69
N ARG A 303 129.16 40.95 -17.98
CA ARG A 303 129.77 41.99 -18.82
C ARG A 303 130.92 42.72 -18.12
N ALA A 304 130.81 42.96 -16.82
CA ALA A 304 131.85 43.59 -16.03
C ALA A 304 133.08 42.67 -15.88
N GLU A 305 132.85 41.37 -15.64
CA GLU A 305 133.92 40.36 -15.55
C GLU A 305 134.68 40.19 -16.87
N GLY A 306 133.97 40.15 -18.01
CA GLY A 306 134.61 40.07 -19.33
C GLY A 306 135.49 41.27 -19.68
N ARG A 307 135.16 42.48 -19.20
CA ARG A 307 135.99 43.69 -19.42
C ARG A 307 137.28 43.66 -18.59
N LEU A 308 137.25 43.08 -17.40
CA LEU A 308 138.45 42.90 -16.55
C LEU A 308 139.46 41.93 -17.16
N GLU A 309 138.99 40.92 -17.89
CA GLU A 309 139.85 39.91 -18.52
C GLU A 309 140.65 40.48 -19.70
N VAL A 310 140.08 41.40 -20.47
CA VAL A 310 140.72 42.02 -21.65
C VAL A 310 141.88 42.95 -21.27
N LEU A 311 141.81 43.65 -20.14
CA LEU A 311 142.88 44.52 -19.62
C LEU A 311 144.09 43.76 -19.05
N GLY A 312 144.03 42.42 -18.94
CA GLY A 312 145.10 41.58 -18.42
C GLY A 312 146.17 41.11 -19.42
N LYS A 313 146.07 41.46 -20.73
CA LYS A 313 146.93 40.89 -21.79
C LYS A 313 147.75 41.94 -22.57
N GLU A 314 148.89 42.39 -22.02
CA GLU A 314 150.08 42.89 -22.77
C GLU A 314 151.41 42.42 -22.10
N ARG A 315 152.48 42.16 -22.89
CA ARG A 315 153.66 41.24 -22.68
C ARG A 315 154.83 41.73 -21.78
N PRO A 316 155.75 40.82 -21.33
CA PRO A 316 157.19 40.85 -21.73
C PRO A 316 157.77 39.41 -22.01
N HIS A 317 158.89 39.13 -22.70
CA HIS A 317 160.20 39.79 -22.85
C HIS A 317 160.90 39.29 -24.14
N GLU A 318 161.55 40.14 -24.94
CA GLU A 318 162.35 39.78 -26.12
C GLU A 318 163.80 40.30 -25.92
N PRO A 319 164.87 39.47 -26.01
CA PRO A 319 166.24 39.92 -25.82
C PRO A 319 166.80 40.64 -27.07
N ARG A 320 167.43 41.80 -26.85
CA ARG A 320 168.11 42.59 -27.90
C ARG A 320 169.26 41.80 -28.56
N PRO A 321 169.35 41.74 -29.90
CA PRO A 321 170.54 41.20 -30.57
C PRO A 321 171.69 42.21 -30.44
N ILE A 322 172.82 41.76 -29.87
CA ILE A 322 174.06 42.52 -29.82
C ILE A 322 174.65 42.52 -31.24
N PRO A 323 175.08 43.67 -31.80
CA PRO A 323 175.65 43.71 -33.16
C PRO A 323 176.90 42.82 -33.25
N PHE A 324 176.84 41.76 -34.08
CA PHE A 324 177.92 40.78 -34.22
C PHE A 324 179.27 41.41 -34.59
N ALA A 325 179.27 42.51 -35.35
CA ALA A 325 180.48 43.27 -35.70
C ALA A 325 181.19 43.88 -34.48
N ALA A 326 180.45 44.35 -33.47
CA ALA A 326 181.04 44.92 -32.25
C ALA A 326 181.68 43.83 -31.35
N VAL A 327 181.13 42.61 -31.40
CA VAL A 327 181.68 41.44 -30.69
C VAL A 327 182.91 40.90 -31.41
N ASN A 328 182.89 40.79 -32.74
CA ASN A 328 184.06 40.37 -33.52
C ASN A 328 185.23 41.35 -33.39
N GLN A 329 184.99 42.66 -33.47
CA GLN A 329 186.08 43.63 -33.34
C GLN A 329 186.71 43.61 -31.94
N ALA A 330 185.91 43.31 -30.92
CA ALA A 330 186.43 43.06 -29.57
C ALA A 330 187.24 41.75 -29.51
N MET A 331 186.77 40.68 -30.15
CA MET A 331 187.42 39.37 -30.18
C MET A 331 188.73 39.36 -31.00
N ASP A 332 188.79 40.07 -32.13
CA ASP A 332 190.00 40.20 -32.95
C ASP A 332 191.09 40.96 -32.19
N GLY A 333 190.72 42.05 -31.50
CA GLY A 333 191.67 42.79 -30.65
C GLY A 333 192.25 41.94 -29.51
N ILE A 334 191.44 41.01 -28.98
CA ILE A 334 191.86 40.06 -27.95
C ILE A 334 192.77 38.97 -28.54
N LEU A 335 192.44 38.44 -29.72
CA LEU A 335 193.23 37.41 -30.41
C LEU A 335 194.61 37.92 -30.86
N ASP A 336 194.71 39.16 -31.34
CA ASP A 336 196.00 39.76 -31.72
C ASP A 336 196.90 40.02 -30.50
N ARG A 337 196.32 40.30 -29.33
CA ARG A 337 197.08 40.38 -28.08
C ARG A 337 197.51 39.01 -27.59
N LEU A 338 196.67 37.98 -27.73
CA LEU A 338 197.04 36.59 -27.43
C LEU A 338 198.15 36.07 -28.35
N ARG A 339 198.14 36.43 -29.64
CA ARG A 339 199.23 36.10 -30.57
C ARG A 339 200.54 36.75 -30.17
N ARG A 340 200.53 38.05 -29.86
CA ARG A 340 201.72 38.74 -29.33
C ARG A 340 202.20 38.14 -28.02
N ALA A 341 201.27 37.71 -27.16
CA ALA A 341 201.62 37.01 -25.94
C ALA A 341 202.24 35.63 -26.21
N SER A 342 201.86 34.94 -27.29
CA SER A 342 202.41 33.62 -27.65
C SER A 342 203.82 33.65 -28.28
N GLU A 343 204.26 34.80 -28.78
CA GLU A 343 205.60 34.99 -29.35
C GLU A 343 206.65 35.40 -28.30
N LEU A 344 206.20 35.73 -27.08
CA LEU A 344 207.09 36.06 -25.97
C LEU A 344 207.71 34.77 -25.41
N SER A 345 209.05 34.69 -25.44
CA SER A 345 209.81 33.54 -24.92
C SER A 345 209.91 33.51 -23.39
N ASP A 346 209.47 34.57 -22.71
CA ASP A 346 209.50 34.73 -21.26
C ASP A 346 208.11 34.56 -20.65
N ILE A 347 207.93 33.50 -19.85
CA ILE A 347 206.68 33.15 -19.16
C ILE A 347 206.17 34.30 -18.27
N ALA A 348 207.05 35.14 -17.71
CA ALA A 348 206.65 36.28 -16.89
C ALA A 348 205.92 37.35 -17.71
N ALA A 349 206.34 37.57 -18.96
CA ALA A 349 205.72 38.55 -19.86
C ALA A 349 204.34 38.10 -20.35
N VAL A 350 204.15 36.81 -20.61
CA VAL A 350 202.86 36.22 -21.02
C VAL A 350 201.79 36.40 -19.94
N ARG A 351 202.17 36.21 -18.68
CA ARG A 351 201.24 36.30 -17.54
C ARG A 351 200.74 37.73 -17.31
N SER A 352 201.56 38.74 -17.62
CA SER A 352 201.18 40.15 -17.52
C SER A 352 200.10 40.52 -18.55
N GLU A 353 200.24 40.09 -19.81
CA GLU A 353 199.25 40.44 -20.84
C GLU A 353 197.91 39.72 -20.68
N LEU A 354 197.91 38.49 -20.18
CA LEU A 354 196.66 37.81 -19.81
C LEU A 354 195.90 38.56 -18.70
N GLY A 355 196.62 39.15 -17.73
CA GLY A 355 196.02 39.92 -16.63
C GLY A 355 195.45 41.29 -17.04
N ALA A 356 195.98 41.90 -18.10
CA ALA A 356 195.41 43.13 -18.68
C ALA A 356 194.11 42.82 -19.45
N LEU A 357 194.10 41.71 -20.19
CA LEU A 357 192.97 41.24 -20.99
C LEU A 357 191.72 40.90 -20.16
N MET A 358 191.87 40.31 -18.98
CA MET A 358 190.73 39.95 -18.13
C MET A 358 189.95 41.18 -17.64
N ARG A 359 190.63 42.27 -17.28
CA ARG A 359 189.98 43.48 -16.74
C ARG A 359 189.15 44.23 -17.79
N GLU A 360 189.63 44.30 -19.02
CA GLU A 360 188.92 44.94 -20.13
C GLU A 360 187.60 44.22 -20.47
N LEU A 361 187.58 42.90 -20.27
CA LEU A 361 186.41 42.06 -20.52
C LEU A 361 185.29 42.28 -19.49
N GLU A 362 185.64 42.59 -18.24
CA GLU A 362 184.67 42.84 -17.16
C GLU A 362 183.92 44.17 -17.33
N GLU A 363 184.61 45.25 -17.71
CA GLU A 363 183.97 46.58 -17.90
C GLU A 363 182.94 46.58 -19.04
N ARG A 364 183.19 45.82 -20.11
CA ARG A 364 182.29 45.78 -21.27
C ARG A 364 180.99 45.02 -21.00
N VAL A 365 180.99 44.07 -20.07
CA VAL A 365 179.80 43.28 -19.70
C VAL A 365 178.82 44.09 -18.84
N ALA A 366 179.31 45.02 -18.02
CA ALA A 366 178.46 45.82 -17.12
C ALA A 366 177.56 46.83 -17.87
N GLY A 367 178.02 47.36 -19.02
CA GLY A 367 177.25 48.32 -19.83
C GLY A 367 175.99 47.75 -20.51
N TRP A 368 175.77 46.43 -20.44
CA TRP A 368 174.69 45.75 -21.18
C TRP A 368 173.45 45.40 -20.32
N ARG A 369 173.37 45.80 -19.04
CA ARG A 369 172.23 45.46 -18.16
C ARG A 369 171.66 46.66 -17.37
N GLY A 370 170.54 47.27 -17.81
CA GLY A 370 169.56 47.91 -16.90
C GLY A 370 168.69 49.09 -17.38
N ALA A 371 167.34 48.96 -17.29
CA ALA A 371 166.35 49.85 -16.60
C ALA A 371 164.84 49.53 -16.91
N GLU A 372 163.95 49.59 -15.89
CA GLU A 372 162.48 49.24 -15.82
C GLU A 372 161.51 50.45 -15.57
N LYS A 373 160.17 50.32 -15.77
CA LYS A 373 159.09 51.36 -15.50
C LYS A 373 157.68 50.83 -15.04
N GLN A 374 156.84 51.73 -14.47
CA GLN A 374 155.59 51.70 -13.60
C GLN A 374 154.15 51.38 -14.18
N PRO A 375 153.05 51.24 -13.34
CA PRO A 375 151.67 50.74 -13.68
C PRO A 375 150.47 51.76 -13.77
N ASN A 376 149.26 51.31 -14.22
CA ASN A 376 148.10 52.09 -14.78
C ASN A 376 146.73 51.98 -14.03
N ALA A 377 145.85 53.01 -14.05
CA ALA A 377 144.72 53.27 -13.12
C ALA A 377 143.31 52.72 -13.47
N ASP A 378 143.06 52.20 -14.67
CA ASP A 378 141.71 51.78 -15.10
C ASP A 378 141.23 50.44 -14.49
N ARG A 379 142.14 49.66 -13.91
CA ARG A 379 141.84 48.32 -13.39
C ARG A 379 141.06 48.34 -12.07
N GLU A 380 141.23 49.37 -11.25
CA GLU A 380 140.55 49.47 -9.94
C GLU A 380 139.06 49.80 -10.07
N ARG A 381 138.66 50.63 -11.05
CA ARG A 381 137.26 51.02 -11.23
C ARG A 381 136.35 49.85 -11.58
N LEU A 382 136.80 48.96 -12.47
CA LEU A 382 136.02 47.80 -12.90
C LEU A 382 135.87 46.74 -11.81
N ALA A 383 136.83 46.65 -10.88
CA ALA A 383 136.73 45.71 -9.75
C ALA A 383 135.63 46.13 -8.74
N ALA A 384 135.46 47.43 -8.49
CA ALA A 384 134.42 47.94 -7.60
C ALA A 384 132.99 47.74 -8.15
N GLU A 385 132.82 47.81 -9.47
CA GLU A 385 131.52 47.60 -10.14
C GLU A 385 131.03 46.14 -10.00
N ARG A 386 131.94 45.16 -10.09
CA ARG A 386 131.65 43.73 -9.87
C ARG A 386 131.10 43.45 -8.47
N ASP A 387 131.73 44.01 -7.44
CA ASP A 387 131.37 43.71 -6.04
C ASP A 387 130.01 44.28 -5.65
N ARG A 388 129.65 45.44 -6.20
CA ARG A 388 128.31 46.01 -6.04
C ARG A 388 127.23 45.09 -6.64
N LEU A 389 127.43 44.62 -7.88
CA LEU A 389 126.49 43.74 -8.57
C LEU A 389 126.32 42.39 -7.84
N HIS A 390 127.40 41.84 -7.27
CA HIS A 390 127.33 40.65 -6.40
C HIS A 390 126.47 40.86 -5.15
N GLY A 391 126.58 42.03 -4.50
CA GLY A 391 125.78 42.36 -3.32
C GLY A 391 124.29 42.48 -3.64
N GLU A 392 123.93 43.13 -4.74
CA GLU A 392 122.54 43.28 -5.20
C GLU A 392 121.90 41.93 -5.57
N LEU A 393 122.68 41.00 -6.15
CA LEU A 393 122.23 39.63 -6.46
C LEU A 393 121.91 38.80 -5.21
N ALA A 394 122.73 38.89 -4.16
CA ALA A 394 122.51 38.16 -2.92
C ALA A 394 121.25 38.62 -2.16
N GLU A 395 120.97 39.92 -2.17
CA GLU A 395 119.75 40.54 -1.62
C GLU A 395 118.47 40.02 -2.31
N ILE A 396 118.46 40.02 -3.65
CA ILE A 396 117.32 39.52 -4.44
C ILE A 396 117.13 38.01 -4.23
N GLY A 397 118.22 37.23 -4.15
CA GLY A 397 118.17 35.80 -3.86
C GLY A 397 117.47 35.46 -2.53
N LYS A 398 117.75 36.23 -1.46
CA LYS A 398 117.07 36.05 -0.17
C LYS A 398 115.57 36.37 -0.26
N LYS A 399 115.20 37.49 -0.90
CA LYS A 399 113.79 37.90 -1.09
C LYS A 399 113.00 36.86 -1.89
N LEU A 400 113.60 36.28 -2.94
CA LEU A 400 113.01 35.21 -3.74
C LEU A 400 112.74 33.94 -2.92
N SER A 401 113.68 33.53 -2.06
CA SER A 401 113.51 32.33 -1.24
C SER A 401 112.35 32.45 -0.23
N ALA A 402 112.17 33.63 0.37
CA ALA A 402 111.08 33.89 1.32
C ALA A 402 109.72 33.90 0.61
N MET A 403 109.60 34.64 -0.49
CA MET A 403 108.37 34.69 -1.30
C MET A 403 107.96 33.33 -1.84
N ARG A 404 108.91 32.49 -2.29
CA ARG A 404 108.61 31.12 -2.76
C ARG A 404 108.07 30.22 -1.64
N LYS A 405 108.53 30.40 -0.41
CA LYS A 405 108.04 29.64 0.76
C LYS A 405 106.62 30.05 1.15
N GLU A 406 106.32 31.34 1.11
CA GLU A 406 104.96 31.86 1.31
C GLU A 406 103.99 31.40 0.23
N LEU A 407 104.42 31.44 -1.04
CA LEU A 407 103.62 30.95 -2.16
C LEU A 407 103.31 29.45 -2.04
N ALA A 408 104.28 28.63 -1.62
CA ALA A 408 104.06 27.20 -1.39
C ALA A 408 103.03 26.93 -0.27
N ALA A 409 103.10 27.66 0.84
CA ALA A 409 102.12 27.55 1.93
C ALA A 409 100.71 28.04 1.50
N GLY A 410 100.64 29.09 0.68
CA GLY A 410 99.39 29.58 0.09
C GLY A 410 98.75 28.55 -0.84
N LEU A 411 99.55 27.90 -1.70
CA LEU A 411 99.07 26.84 -2.61
C LEU A 411 98.52 25.62 -1.87
N GLU A 412 99.15 25.23 -0.76
CA GLU A 412 98.68 24.12 0.09
C GLU A 412 97.34 24.46 0.77
N SER A 413 97.21 25.67 1.33
CA SER A 413 95.95 26.15 1.92
C SER A 413 94.80 26.24 0.90
N VAL A 414 95.07 26.62 -0.34
CA VAL A 414 94.06 26.62 -1.42
C VAL A 414 93.64 25.20 -1.76
N ARG A 415 94.59 24.26 -1.84
CA ARG A 415 94.30 22.85 -2.15
C ARG A 415 93.42 22.20 -1.08
N ASP A 416 93.68 22.48 0.20
CA ASP A 416 92.86 21.98 1.31
C ASP A 416 91.45 22.60 1.30
N ALA A 417 91.35 23.91 1.02
CA ALA A 417 90.06 24.58 0.85
C ALA A 417 89.26 24.02 -0.33
N GLU A 418 89.90 23.77 -1.47
CA GLU A 418 89.28 23.12 -2.64
C GLU A 418 88.82 21.70 -2.33
N SER A 419 89.61 20.91 -1.58
CA SER A 419 89.23 19.55 -1.17
C SER A 419 88.02 19.56 -0.23
N ALA A 420 88.00 20.46 0.75
CA ALA A 420 86.87 20.63 1.67
C ALA A 420 85.61 21.11 0.93
N LEU A 421 85.77 22.01 -0.04
CA LEU A 421 84.68 22.49 -0.88
C LEU A 421 84.10 21.37 -1.75
N ARG A 422 84.95 20.53 -2.36
CA ARG A 422 84.52 19.35 -3.14
C ARG A 422 83.69 18.37 -2.30
N LYS A 423 84.13 18.04 -1.08
CA LYS A 423 83.36 17.16 -0.17
C LYS A 423 81.98 17.75 0.15
N ARG A 424 81.91 19.07 0.42
CA ARG A 424 80.64 19.75 0.67
C ARG A 424 79.72 19.77 -0.56
N PHE A 425 80.27 19.90 -1.76
CA PHE A 425 79.49 19.78 -3.00
C PHE A 425 78.93 18.37 -3.21
N GLU A 426 79.70 17.33 -2.90
CA GLU A 426 79.21 15.93 -2.95
C GLU A 426 78.09 15.69 -1.92
N GLU A 427 78.25 16.21 -0.70
CA GLU A 427 77.22 16.15 0.35
C GLU A 427 75.96 16.96 0.01
N LEU A 428 76.10 18.10 -0.69
CA LEU A 428 74.96 18.88 -1.17
C LEU A 428 74.22 18.11 -2.27
N ARG A 429 74.96 17.58 -3.24
CA ARG A 429 74.41 16.82 -4.37
C ARG A 429 73.63 15.59 -3.90
N THR A 430 74.17 14.83 -2.96
CA THR A 430 73.48 13.66 -2.39
C THR A 430 72.18 14.04 -1.71
N ARG A 431 72.16 15.12 -0.91
CA ARG A 431 70.92 15.65 -0.31
C ARG A 431 69.92 16.15 -1.34
N GLU A 432 70.37 16.79 -2.42
CA GLU A 432 69.52 17.23 -3.53
C GLU A 432 68.90 16.05 -4.28
N GLU A 433 69.67 14.99 -4.52
CA GLU A 433 69.18 13.74 -5.12
C GLU A 433 68.12 13.10 -4.20
N GLU A 434 68.37 12.98 -2.89
CA GLU A 434 67.40 12.49 -1.91
C GLU A 434 66.12 13.34 -1.88
N ALA A 435 66.24 14.66 -1.82
CA ALA A 435 65.09 15.57 -1.86
C ALA A 435 64.29 15.43 -3.16
N ASN A 436 64.96 15.24 -4.29
CA ASN A 436 64.29 15.02 -5.58
C ASN A 436 63.54 13.68 -5.61
N THR A 437 64.12 12.59 -5.07
CA THR A 437 63.43 11.30 -4.98
C THR A 437 62.17 11.38 -4.11
N LEU A 438 62.23 12.14 -3.01
CA LEU A 438 61.08 12.41 -2.14
C LEU A 438 60.02 13.26 -2.85
N ARG A 439 60.40 14.29 -3.63
CA ARG A 439 59.46 15.07 -4.44
C ARG A 439 58.72 14.20 -5.46
N VAL A 440 59.43 13.34 -6.18
CA VAL A 440 58.82 12.41 -7.13
C VAL A 440 57.87 11.45 -6.41
N SER A 441 58.23 10.97 -5.21
CA SER A 441 57.37 10.09 -4.41
C SER A 441 56.10 10.80 -3.93
N LEU A 442 56.20 12.06 -3.50
CA LEU A 442 55.05 12.87 -3.09
C LEU A 442 54.10 13.17 -4.25
N GLU A 443 54.62 13.42 -5.46
CA GLU A 443 53.76 13.56 -6.65
C GLU A 443 53.03 12.25 -6.98
N ARG A 444 53.67 11.08 -6.79
CA ARG A 444 52.99 9.79 -6.91
C ARG A 444 51.88 9.62 -5.87
N PHE A 445 52.16 9.99 -4.61
CA PHE A 445 51.15 9.93 -3.55
C PHE A 445 49.98 10.88 -3.80
N ARG A 446 50.23 12.06 -4.37
CA ARG A 446 49.19 12.99 -4.79
C ARG A 446 48.27 12.39 -5.85
N PHE A 447 48.84 11.66 -6.81
CA PHE A 447 48.05 10.92 -7.80
C PHE A 447 47.22 9.79 -7.15
N GLU A 448 47.77 9.07 -6.17
CA GLU A 448 47.02 8.09 -5.38
C GLU A 448 45.86 8.75 -4.61
N GLU A 449 46.06 9.93 -4.03
CA GLU A 449 45.05 10.73 -3.33
C GLU A 449 43.91 11.16 -4.27
N GLU A 450 44.23 11.68 -5.46
CA GLU A 450 43.25 12.04 -6.48
C GLU A 450 42.43 10.82 -6.94
N LYS A 451 43.08 9.66 -7.11
CA LYS A 451 42.40 8.41 -7.45
C LYS A 451 41.41 7.97 -6.36
N LEU A 452 41.79 8.10 -5.08
CA LEU A 452 40.89 7.80 -3.95
C LEU A 452 39.74 8.80 -3.88
N ALA A 453 39.98 10.08 -4.18
CA ALA A 453 38.93 11.09 -4.27
C ALA A 453 37.90 10.77 -5.37
N MET A 454 38.34 10.39 -6.56
CA MET A 454 37.46 9.94 -7.64
C MET A 454 36.64 8.71 -7.25
N ARG A 455 37.28 7.72 -6.59
CA ARG A 455 36.60 6.50 -6.13
C ARG A 455 35.50 6.79 -5.09
N ARG A 456 35.74 7.75 -4.19
CA ARG A 456 34.73 8.25 -3.24
C ARG A 456 33.57 8.94 -3.94
N GLU A 457 33.87 9.78 -4.93
CA GLU A 457 32.83 10.48 -5.71
C GLU A 457 31.97 9.48 -6.49
N GLU A 458 32.57 8.46 -7.11
CA GLU A 458 31.83 7.38 -7.76
C GLU A 458 30.94 6.62 -6.78
N LEU A 459 31.43 6.34 -5.56
CA LEU A 459 30.64 5.68 -4.52
C LEU A 459 29.44 6.54 -4.08
N GLU A 460 29.63 7.85 -3.85
CA GLU A 460 28.53 8.76 -3.52
C GLU A 460 27.51 8.87 -4.66
N ARG A 461 27.98 8.90 -5.91
CA ARG A 461 27.09 8.86 -7.09
C ARG A 461 26.27 7.58 -7.11
N LEU A 462 26.89 6.42 -6.87
CA LEU A 462 26.19 5.13 -6.81
C LEU A 462 25.15 5.07 -5.70
N ILE A 463 25.44 5.62 -4.51
CA ILE A 463 24.49 5.74 -3.40
C ILE A 463 23.29 6.59 -3.86
N SER A 464 23.53 7.74 -4.48
CA SER A 464 22.48 8.62 -4.99
C SER A 464 21.63 7.96 -6.08
N GLU A 465 22.26 7.23 -7.01
CA GLU A 465 21.58 6.54 -8.11
C GLU A 465 20.86 5.25 -7.67
N SER A 466 21.15 4.74 -6.46
CA SER A 466 20.53 3.52 -5.95
C SER A 466 19.06 3.65 -5.60
N GLY A 467 18.58 4.88 -5.37
CA GLY A 467 17.20 5.14 -4.94
C GLY A 467 16.91 4.74 -3.48
N PHE A 468 17.93 4.33 -2.71
CA PHE A 468 17.83 4.03 -1.28
C PHE A 468 18.38 5.18 -0.43
N SER A 469 17.90 5.29 0.81
CA SER A 469 18.42 6.28 1.76
C SER A 469 19.85 5.94 2.16
N ARG A 470 20.70 6.97 2.27
CA ARG A 470 22.07 6.86 2.78
C ARG A 470 22.14 6.11 4.11
N ALA A 471 21.22 6.40 5.03
CA ALA A 471 21.17 5.71 6.32
C ALA A 471 20.95 4.20 6.13
N ALA A 472 20.02 3.80 5.26
CA ALA A 472 19.70 2.40 5.01
C ALA A 472 20.88 1.60 4.42
N LEU A 473 21.79 2.25 3.68
CA LEU A 473 22.98 1.60 3.10
C LEU A 473 24.21 1.66 4.03
N GLU A 474 24.24 2.60 4.98
CA GLU A 474 25.40 2.81 5.85
C GLU A 474 25.26 2.16 7.23
N THR A 475 24.03 1.95 7.73
CA THR A 475 23.80 1.31 9.03
C THR A 475 23.57 -0.20 8.91
N GLY A 476 24.27 -0.98 9.74
CA GLY A 476 24.14 -2.43 9.83
C GLY A 476 25.48 -3.13 10.05
N GLU A 477 25.45 -4.38 10.50
CA GLU A 477 26.66 -5.22 10.57
C GLU A 477 27.17 -5.53 9.16
N ILE A 478 28.50 -5.54 9.00
CA ILE A 478 29.14 -5.96 7.75
C ILE A 478 28.83 -7.45 7.57
N VAL A 479 27.85 -7.76 6.74
CA VAL A 479 27.57 -9.15 6.38
C VAL A 479 28.75 -9.63 5.55
N ALA A 480 29.44 -10.65 6.07
CA ALA A 480 30.53 -11.31 5.37
C ALA A 480 29.97 -12.19 4.23
N GLU A 481 29.40 -11.58 3.19
CA GLU A 481 29.16 -12.26 1.91
C GLU A 481 30.48 -12.77 1.30
N SER A 482 30.51 -14.01 0.83
CA SER A 482 31.68 -14.62 0.19
C SER A 482 32.02 -14.04 -1.19
N LEU A 483 31.18 -13.16 -1.73
CA LEU A 483 31.29 -12.62 -3.09
C LEU A 483 32.29 -11.45 -3.16
N GLY A 484 33.03 -11.38 -4.26
CA GLY A 484 33.89 -10.23 -4.56
C GLY A 484 33.09 -8.96 -4.89
N LEU A 485 33.73 -7.78 -4.74
CA LEU A 485 33.11 -6.48 -5.09
C LEU A 485 32.57 -6.44 -6.53
N GLU A 486 33.27 -7.07 -7.46
CA GLU A 486 32.89 -7.12 -8.88
C GLU A 486 31.67 -8.01 -9.14
N GLU A 487 31.53 -9.11 -8.38
CA GLU A 487 30.36 -9.99 -8.45
C GLU A 487 29.13 -9.32 -7.83
N LEU A 488 29.30 -8.56 -6.74
CA LEU A 488 28.25 -7.75 -6.14
C LEU A 488 27.75 -6.70 -7.12
N ARG A 489 28.64 -5.99 -7.82
CA ARG A 489 28.26 -5.01 -8.85
C ARG A 489 27.42 -5.65 -9.96
N LYS A 490 27.86 -6.81 -10.48
CA LYS A 490 27.09 -7.57 -11.49
C LYS A 490 25.72 -8.02 -10.98
N LYS A 491 25.60 -8.42 -9.72
CA LYS A 491 24.30 -8.78 -9.12
C LYS A 491 23.39 -7.56 -8.98
N ILE A 492 23.91 -6.44 -8.50
CA ILE A 492 23.19 -5.17 -8.38
C ILE A 492 22.64 -4.76 -9.76
N ASP A 493 23.45 -4.79 -10.81
CA ASP A 493 23.01 -4.42 -12.17
C ASP A 493 21.91 -5.37 -12.69
N LYS A 494 22.05 -6.69 -12.47
CA LYS A 494 21.01 -7.67 -12.82
C LYS A 494 19.70 -7.44 -12.08
N LEU A 495 19.76 -7.17 -10.78
CA LEU A 495 18.57 -6.92 -9.95
C LEU A 495 17.91 -5.59 -10.30
N ARG A 496 18.71 -4.56 -10.63
CA ARG A 496 18.19 -3.28 -11.17
C ARG A 496 17.43 -3.49 -12.47
N ALA A 497 18.02 -4.21 -13.43
CA ALA A 497 17.35 -4.52 -14.70
C ALA A 497 16.05 -5.31 -14.49
N ARG A 498 16.06 -6.28 -13.57
CA ARG A 498 14.87 -7.05 -13.21
C ARG A 498 13.79 -6.19 -12.54
N LEU A 499 14.17 -5.23 -11.69
CA LEU A 499 13.25 -4.29 -11.05
C LEU A 499 12.62 -3.33 -12.07
N GLU A 500 13.38 -2.94 -13.09
CA GLU A 500 12.91 -2.10 -14.19
C GLU A 500 11.95 -2.86 -15.12
N GLU A 501 12.25 -4.13 -15.43
CA GLU A 501 11.39 -5.02 -16.21
C GLU A 501 10.01 -5.26 -15.56
N ILE A 502 9.98 -5.41 -14.23
CA ILE A 502 8.71 -5.57 -13.49
C ILE A 502 7.84 -4.31 -13.57
N GLY A 503 8.44 -3.13 -13.70
CA GLY A 503 7.74 -1.85 -13.81
C GLY A 503 7.08 -1.38 -12.51
N GLY A 504 6.66 -0.12 -12.47
CA GLY A 504 6.03 0.49 -11.30
C GLY A 504 4.61 -0.03 -11.06
N ILE A 505 4.32 -0.44 -9.83
CA ILE A 505 2.96 -0.79 -9.41
C ILE A 505 2.60 0.13 -8.25
N ASP A 506 1.42 0.74 -8.35
CA ASP A 506 0.91 1.65 -7.34
C ASP A 506 0.48 0.88 -6.09
N ALA A 507 0.83 1.41 -4.91
CA ALA A 507 0.38 0.87 -3.63
C ALA A 507 -1.15 0.89 -3.51
N ALA A 508 -1.82 1.80 -4.22
CA ALA A 508 -3.29 1.83 -4.31
C ALA A 508 -3.88 0.52 -4.87
N VAL A 509 -3.20 -0.12 -5.84
CA VAL A 509 -3.69 -1.36 -6.48
C VAL A 509 -3.68 -2.54 -5.50
N LEU A 510 -2.68 -2.60 -4.62
CA LEU A 510 -2.61 -3.62 -3.57
C LEU A 510 -3.74 -3.45 -2.54
N ALA A 511 -4.03 -2.21 -2.13
CA ALA A 511 -5.14 -1.91 -1.24
C ALA A 511 -6.49 -2.27 -1.89
N GLU A 512 -6.67 -1.91 -3.16
CA GLU A 512 -7.87 -2.22 -3.95
C GLU A 512 -8.07 -3.74 -4.11
N PHE A 513 -7.00 -4.50 -4.34
CA PHE A 513 -7.05 -5.96 -4.39
C PHE A 513 -7.59 -6.55 -3.09
N GLN A 514 -7.04 -6.14 -1.94
CA GLN A 514 -7.46 -6.65 -0.63
C GLN A 514 -8.93 -6.29 -0.31
N GLU A 515 -9.36 -5.07 -0.65
CA GLU A 515 -10.74 -4.64 -0.44
C GLU A 515 -11.71 -5.42 -1.35
N THR A 516 -11.37 -5.56 -2.63
CA THR A 516 -12.18 -6.29 -3.61
C THR A 516 -12.27 -7.78 -3.27
N GLU A 517 -11.19 -8.38 -2.76
CA GLU A 517 -11.17 -9.78 -2.32
C GLU A 517 -12.04 -10.02 -1.09
N LYS A 518 -11.98 -9.12 -0.09
CA LYS A 518 -12.91 -9.16 1.05
C LYS A 518 -14.36 -9.01 0.62
N ARG A 519 -14.64 -8.11 -0.33
CA ARG A 519 -16.00 -7.93 -0.86
C ARG A 519 -16.48 -9.16 -1.63
N SER A 520 -15.63 -9.76 -2.47
CA SER A 520 -15.97 -10.96 -3.24
C SER A 520 -16.26 -12.14 -2.31
N THR A 521 -15.40 -12.39 -1.33
CA THR A 521 -15.59 -13.49 -0.36
C THR A 521 -16.84 -13.31 0.50
N PHE A 522 -17.16 -12.06 0.88
CA PHE A 522 -18.41 -11.74 1.55
C PHE A 522 -19.63 -12.04 0.68
N LEU A 523 -19.64 -11.57 -0.58
CA LEU A 523 -20.76 -11.81 -1.50
C LEU A 523 -20.92 -13.29 -1.86
N GLU A 524 -19.83 -14.07 -1.96
CA GLU A 524 -19.90 -15.52 -2.18
C GLU A 524 -20.56 -16.26 -1.02
N ARG A 525 -20.28 -15.83 0.22
CA ARG A 525 -20.94 -16.37 1.41
C ARG A 525 -22.42 -16.00 1.45
N GLU A 526 -22.76 -14.73 1.23
CA GLU A 526 -24.15 -14.28 1.20
C GLU A 526 -24.97 -14.97 0.10
N LEU A 527 -24.36 -15.21 -1.07
CA LEU A 527 -25.00 -15.96 -2.15
C LEU A 527 -25.34 -17.39 -1.70
N ALA A 528 -24.40 -18.09 -1.07
CA ALA A 528 -24.63 -19.46 -0.58
C ALA A 528 -25.72 -19.51 0.51
N ASP A 529 -25.73 -18.52 1.41
CA ASP A 529 -26.76 -18.41 2.45
C ASP A 529 -28.16 -18.13 1.84
N LEU A 530 -28.23 -17.30 0.78
CA LEU A 530 -29.47 -17.03 0.06
C LEU A 530 -29.97 -18.23 -0.75
N GLU A 531 -29.07 -18.97 -1.41
CA GLU A 531 -29.42 -20.20 -2.14
C GLU A 531 -29.96 -21.27 -1.17
N ALA A 532 -29.34 -21.43 0.00
CA ALA A 532 -29.84 -22.33 1.04
C ALA A 532 -31.23 -21.92 1.55
N ALA A 533 -31.46 -20.62 1.80
CA ALA A 533 -32.76 -20.11 2.20
C ALA A 533 -33.83 -20.29 1.11
N GLU A 534 -33.44 -20.21 -0.17
CA GLU A 534 -34.33 -20.47 -1.30
C GLU A 534 -34.80 -21.94 -1.30
N ASP A 535 -33.88 -22.88 -1.09
CA ASP A 535 -34.20 -24.30 -1.01
C ASP A 535 -35.08 -24.65 0.19
N ASP A 536 -34.79 -24.08 1.37
CA ASP A 536 -35.62 -24.23 2.58
C ASP A 536 -37.06 -23.72 2.34
N LEU A 537 -37.21 -22.60 1.62
CA LEU A 537 -38.53 -22.04 1.28
C LEU A 537 -39.28 -22.93 0.30
N ARG A 538 -38.61 -23.54 -0.69
CA ARG A 538 -39.24 -24.50 -1.60
C ARG A 538 -39.72 -25.75 -0.87
N GLU A 539 -38.91 -26.28 0.05
CA GLU A 539 -39.28 -27.43 0.87
C GLU A 539 -40.50 -27.10 1.75
N LEU A 540 -40.50 -25.94 2.41
CA LEU A 540 -41.63 -25.48 3.22
C LEU A 540 -42.91 -25.34 2.39
N ILE A 541 -42.83 -24.79 1.18
CA ILE A 541 -43.99 -24.66 0.28
C ILE A 541 -44.56 -26.04 -0.08
N ALA A 542 -43.69 -26.99 -0.44
CA ALA A 542 -44.11 -28.35 -0.77
C ALA A 542 -44.74 -29.08 0.44
N GLU A 543 -44.19 -28.89 1.64
CA GLU A 543 -44.77 -29.42 2.87
C GLU A 543 -46.16 -28.83 3.14
N LEU A 544 -46.31 -27.51 2.99
CA LEU A 544 -47.58 -26.81 3.16
C LEU A 544 -48.63 -27.26 2.14
N GLU A 545 -48.25 -27.46 0.87
CA GLU A 545 -49.15 -27.96 -0.18
C GLU A 545 -49.67 -29.37 0.14
N SER A 546 -48.76 -30.28 0.47
CA SER A 546 -49.11 -31.67 0.82
C SER A 546 -50.02 -31.72 2.04
N ARG A 547 -49.74 -30.88 3.04
CA ARG A 547 -50.58 -30.74 4.23
C ARG A 547 -51.98 -30.21 3.90
N ILE A 548 -52.07 -29.15 3.10
CA ILE A 548 -53.36 -28.55 2.70
C ILE A 548 -54.22 -29.58 1.96
N GLU A 549 -53.66 -30.30 0.98
CA GLU A 549 -54.41 -31.28 0.19
C GLU A 549 -54.85 -32.48 1.06
N ARG A 550 -53.99 -32.97 1.96
CA ARG A 550 -54.33 -34.05 2.90
C ARG A 550 -55.48 -33.64 3.83
N ASP A 551 -55.32 -32.50 4.51
CA ASP A 551 -56.28 -32.03 5.49
C ASP A 551 -57.62 -31.64 4.79
N PHE A 552 -57.57 -31.16 3.54
CA PHE A 552 -58.75 -30.94 2.70
C PHE A 552 -59.50 -32.25 2.40
N ARG A 553 -58.81 -33.30 1.94
CA ARG A 553 -59.46 -34.59 1.63
C ARG A 553 -60.14 -35.20 2.84
N GLU A 554 -59.50 -35.12 4.01
CA GLU A 554 -60.09 -35.59 5.26
C GLU A 554 -61.33 -34.77 5.65
N GLY A 555 -61.24 -33.44 5.61
CA GLY A 555 -62.36 -32.54 5.91
C GLY A 555 -63.51 -32.72 4.91
N PHE A 556 -63.20 -32.84 3.62
CA PHE A 556 -64.16 -33.04 2.55
C PHE A 556 -64.94 -34.35 2.72
N ALA A 557 -64.28 -35.45 3.10
CA ALA A 557 -64.94 -36.72 3.37
C ALA A 557 -65.97 -36.60 4.51
N LYS A 558 -65.62 -35.88 5.58
CA LYS A 558 -66.53 -35.62 6.71
C LYS A 558 -67.72 -34.74 6.29
N ILE A 559 -67.47 -33.70 5.48
CA ILE A 559 -68.54 -32.81 4.97
C ILE A 559 -69.48 -33.59 4.06
N ARG A 560 -68.95 -34.49 3.22
CA ARG A 560 -69.74 -35.34 2.32
C ARG A 560 -70.71 -36.23 3.10
N GLU A 561 -70.24 -36.87 4.17
CA GLU A 561 -71.08 -37.71 5.04
C GLU A 561 -72.15 -36.88 5.76
N ALA A 562 -71.77 -35.77 6.38
CA ALA A 562 -72.69 -34.87 7.07
C ALA A 562 -73.74 -34.27 6.11
N PHE A 563 -73.36 -33.95 4.87
CA PHE A 563 -74.29 -33.42 3.86
C PHE A 563 -75.36 -34.45 3.51
N ALA A 564 -74.98 -35.72 3.31
CA ALA A 564 -75.93 -36.78 3.04
C ALA A 564 -76.94 -36.97 4.18
N GLU A 565 -76.49 -36.86 5.44
CA GLU A 565 -77.34 -36.95 6.63
C GLU A 565 -78.31 -35.77 6.73
N TYR A 566 -77.82 -34.52 6.74
CA TYR A 566 -78.67 -33.33 6.86
C TYR A 566 -79.63 -33.18 5.69
N PHE A 567 -79.21 -33.53 4.47
CA PHE A 567 -80.09 -33.54 3.30
C PHE A 567 -81.28 -34.49 3.52
N LYS A 568 -81.04 -35.70 4.03
CA LYS A 568 -82.10 -36.67 4.30
C LYS A 568 -83.06 -36.17 5.39
N ILE A 569 -82.56 -35.53 6.44
CA ILE A 569 -83.37 -34.96 7.54
C ILE A 569 -84.27 -33.82 7.02
N ILE A 570 -83.69 -32.89 6.25
CA ILE A 570 -84.41 -31.73 5.72
C ILE A 570 -85.49 -32.16 4.73
N PHE A 571 -85.17 -33.01 3.75
CA PHE A 571 -86.11 -33.41 2.71
C PHE A 571 -87.02 -34.58 3.11
N GLY A 572 -86.74 -35.27 4.22
CA GLY A 572 -87.50 -36.44 4.67
C GLY A 572 -87.34 -37.66 3.74
N GLY A 573 -86.23 -37.71 2.99
CA GLY A 573 -85.94 -38.67 1.92
C GLY A 573 -84.98 -38.08 0.86
N GLY A 574 -84.63 -38.87 -0.17
CA GLY A 574 -83.67 -38.46 -1.20
C GLY A 574 -82.20 -38.72 -0.83
N LYS A 575 -81.27 -38.34 -1.72
CA LYS A 575 -79.81 -38.46 -1.53
C LYS A 575 -79.10 -37.21 -2.02
N GLY A 576 -78.36 -36.55 -1.13
CA GLY A 576 -77.39 -35.52 -1.49
C GLY A 576 -75.98 -36.09 -1.43
N ASP A 577 -75.15 -35.78 -2.43
CA ASP A 577 -73.74 -36.14 -2.46
C ASP A 577 -72.89 -34.98 -3.01
N ILE A 578 -71.62 -34.93 -2.61
CA ILE A 578 -70.63 -34.01 -3.17
C ILE A 578 -69.45 -34.81 -3.73
N ALA A 579 -69.01 -34.43 -4.92
CA ALA A 579 -67.96 -35.12 -5.67
C ALA A 579 -66.77 -34.19 -5.90
N TYR A 580 -65.57 -34.72 -5.66
CA TYR A 580 -64.32 -34.06 -6.02
C TYR A 580 -63.98 -34.43 -7.47
N VAL A 581 -64.06 -33.46 -8.37
CA VAL A 581 -63.97 -33.67 -9.82
C VAL A 581 -62.83 -32.85 -10.43
N PRO A 582 -62.05 -33.40 -11.38
CA PRO A 582 -61.09 -32.60 -12.12
C PRO A 582 -61.83 -31.60 -13.01
N PHE A 583 -61.36 -30.37 -13.07
CA PHE A 583 -61.82 -29.37 -14.04
C PHE A 583 -60.61 -28.77 -14.76
N ARG A 584 -60.74 -28.51 -16.07
CA ARG A 584 -59.69 -27.82 -16.81
C ARG A 584 -59.88 -26.32 -16.66
N VAL A 585 -58.84 -25.63 -16.21
CA VAL A 585 -58.69 -24.20 -16.43
C VAL A 585 -58.24 -24.04 -17.87
N VAL A 586 -59.10 -23.49 -18.74
CA VAL A 586 -58.62 -22.89 -19.99
C VAL A 586 -58.00 -21.56 -19.56
N PRO A 587 -56.70 -21.32 -19.76
CA PRO A 587 -56.10 -20.05 -19.40
C PRO A 587 -56.83 -18.92 -20.13
N ALA A 588 -57.29 -17.90 -19.41
CA ALA A 588 -57.95 -16.72 -19.99
C ALA A 588 -57.04 -15.90 -20.92
N ALA A 589 -55.77 -16.30 -21.08
CA ALA A 589 -54.82 -15.72 -22.03
C ALA A 589 -54.90 -16.34 -23.45
N ALA A 590 -55.71 -17.38 -23.67
CA ALA A 590 -55.86 -18.03 -24.97
C ALA A 590 -56.92 -17.38 -25.89
N GLU A 591 -57.19 -16.07 -25.74
CA GLU A 591 -57.93 -15.26 -26.73
C GLU A 591 -57.00 -14.33 -27.54
N SER A 592 -55.69 -14.37 -27.33
CA SER A 592 -54.73 -13.79 -28.27
C SER A 592 -54.10 -14.91 -29.12
N ASP A 593 -54.47 -14.94 -30.39
CA ASP A 593 -53.85 -15.79 -31.41
C ASP A 593 -52.31 -15.69 -31.37
N ALA A 594 -51.68 -16.86 -31.47
CA ALA A 594 -50.24 -17.13 -31.52
C ALA A 594 -49.50 -17.27 -30.17
N ALA A 595 -49.57 -18.48 -29.59
CA ALA A 595 -48.51 -19.03 -28.77
C ALA A 595 -48.35 -20.53 -29.06
N ASP A 596 -47.10 -20.97 -29.14
CA ASP A 596 -46.62 -22.28 -29.58
C ASP A 596 -47.30 -23.48 -28.91
N ALA A 597 -47.66 -24.47 -29.72
CA ALA A 597 -48.36 -25.71 -29.35
C ALA A 597 -47.46 -26.76 -28.63
N ASN A 598 -46.52 -26.33 -27.79
CA ASN A 598 -45.59 -27.25 -27.11
C ASN A 598 -45.53 -27.12 -25.57
N ASP A 599 -46.32 -26.23 -24.95
CA ASP A 599 -46.45 -26.13 -23.48
C ASP A 599 -47.77 -26.74 -22.95
N GLU A 600 -48.42 -27.61 -23.73
CA GLU A 600 -49.75 -28.17 -23.39
C GLU A 600 -49.71 -29.39 -22.43
N GLU A 601 -48.54 -29.90 -22.03
CA GLU A 601 -48.45 -31.24 -21.39
C GLU A 601 -48.12 -31.30 -19.88
N LYS A 602 -48.07 -30.19 -19.13
CA LYS A 602 -47.75 -30.25 -17.68
C LYS A 602 -48.62 -29.40 -16.75
N ALA A 603 -49.85 -29.07 -17.14
CA ALA A 603 -50.81 -28.56 -16.16
C ALA A 603 -51.43 -29.75 -15.41
N GLU A 604 -51.06 -29.95 -14.14
CA GLU A 604 -51.78 -30.87 -13.27
C GLU A 604 -53.28 -30.50 -13.26
N PRO A 605 -54.19 -31.47 -13.35
CA PRO A 605 -55.62 -31.17 -13.35
C PRO A 605 -55.99 -30.51 -12.02
N GLU A 606 -56.42 -29.25 -12.06
CA GLU A 606 -57.05 -28.62 -10.89
C GLU A 606 -58.36 -29.37 -10.58
N TYR A 607 -58.62 -29.59 -9.29
CA TYR A 607 -59.83 -30.26 -8.84
C TYR A 607 -60.81 -29.25 -8.24
N GLY A 608 -62.09 -29.46 -8.47
CA GLY A 608 -63.19 -28.67 -7.93
C GLY A 608 -64.24 -29.55 -7.26
N VAL A 609 -65.28 -28.92 -6.71
CA VAL A 609 -66.36 -29.61 -6.02
C VAL A 609 -67.67 -29.49 -6.80
N GLU A 610 -68.27 -30.63 -7.13
CA GLU A 610 -69.59 -30.74 -7.73
C GLU A 610 -70.61 -31.26 -6.71
N ILE A 611 -71.85 -30.78 -6.78
CA ILE A 611 -72.93 -31.16 -5.86
C ILE A 611 -73.97 -31.93 -6.68
N LYS A 612 -74.31 -33.13 -6.23
CA LYS A 612 -75.28 -34.03 -6.85
C LYS A 612 -76.42 -34.28 -5.88
N VAL A 613 -77.66 -34.08 -6.34
CA VAL A 613 -78.85 -34.23 -5.50
C VAL A 613 -79.91 -35.07 -6.20
N ASP A 614 -80.52 -35.96 -5.46
CA ASP A 614 -81.63 -36.83 -5.89
C ASP A 614 -82.81 -36.64 -4.95
N LEU A 615 -83.93 -36.12 -5.48
CA LEU A 615 -85.11 -35.77 -4.70
C LEU A 615 -86.16 -36.89 -4.79
N PRO A 616 -86.81 -37.26 -3.67
CA PRO A 616 -87.65 -38.47 -3.58
C PRO A 616 -88.91 -38.45 -4.46
N ARG A 617 -89.26 -37.31 -5.08
CA ARG A 617 -90.45 -37.14 -5.92
C ARG A 617 -90.16 -36.61 -7.33
N LYS A 618 -88.88 -36.38 -7.71
CA LYS A 618 -88.49 -35.84 -9.03
C LYS A 618 -87.13 -36.39 -9.46
N ARG A 619 -87.04 -36.91 -10.70
CA ARG A 619 -85.75 -37.22 -11.34
C ARG A 619 -85.14 -35.96 -11.93
N ILE A 620 -84.34 -35.25 -11.13
CA ILE A 620 -83.64 -34.04 -11.55
C ILE A 620 -82.19 -34.39 -11.90
N LYS A 621 -81.68 -33.89 -13.04
CA LYS A 621 -80.32 -34.14 -13.51
C LYS A 621 -79.35 -32.97 -13.32
N GLY A 622 -79.77 -31.87 -12.70
CA GLY A 622 -78.89 -30.72 -12.46
C GLY A 622 -79.48 -29.68 -11.50
N LEU A 623 -78.58 -28.94 -10.82
CA LEU A 623 -78.92 -27.92 -9.79
C LEU A 623 -79.82 -26.79 -10.31
N ALA A 624 -79.74 -26.48 -11.61
CA ALA A 624 -80.52 -25.43 -12.26
C ALA A 624 -82.04 -25.73 -12.36
N MET A 625 -82.45 -27.00 -12.23
CA MET A 625 -83.85 -27.43 -12.35
C MET A 625 -84.60 -27.45 -11.00
N LEU A 626 -83.95 -27.06 -9.91
CA LEU A 626 -84.55 -26.97 -8.58
C LEU A 626 -85.37 -25.68 -8.43
N SER A 627 -86.51 -25.75 -7.74
CA SER A 627 -87.26 -24.54 -7.34
C SER A 627 -86.48 -23.68 -6.34
N GLY A 628 -86.80 -22.39 -6.24
CA GLY A 628 -86.10 -21.48 -5.30
C GLY A 628 -86.08 -21.97 -3.85
N GLY A 629 -87.19 -22.54 -3.36
CA GLY A 629 -87.27 -23.14 -2.02
C GLY A 629 -86.47 -24.44 -1.88
N GLU A 630 -86.48 -25.30 -2.91
CA GLU A 630 -85.64 -26.52 -2.91
C GLU A 630 -84.14 -26.17 -2.94
N ARG A 631 -83.72 -25.17 -3.73
CA ARG A 631 -82.33 -24.69 -3.75
C ARG A 631 -81.91 -24.16 -2.39
N ALA A 632 -82.73 -23.32 -1.78
CA ALA A 632 -82.45 -22.79 -0.44
C ALA A 632 -82.24 -23.93 0.57
N LEU A 633 -83.07 -24.97 0.54
CA LEU A 633 -82.93 -26.13 1.42
C LEU A 633 -81.67 -26.97 1.16
N VAL A 634 -81.28 -27.18 -0.10
CA VAL A 634 -80.02 -27.87 -0.42
C VAL A 634 -78.81 -27.06 0.06
N SER A 635 -78.85 -25.73 -0.11
CA SER A 635 -77.82 -24.82 0.37
C SER A 635 -77.70 -24.84 1.89
N ILE A 636 -78.83 -24.80 2.59
CA ILE A 636 -78.90 -24.88 4.04
C ILE A 636 -78.35 -26.23 4.52
N ALA A 637 -78.67 -27.33 3.84
CA ALA A 637 -78.13 -28.66 4.17
C ALA A 637 -76.59 -28.70 4.05
N LEU A 638 -76.04 -28.13 2.98
CA LEU A 638 -74.59 -28.09 2.75
C LEU A 638 -73.89 -27.17 3.75
N LEU A 639 -74.47 -26.02 4.05
CA LEU A 639 -73.99 -25.13 5.09
C LEU A 639 -73.94 -25.85 6.45
N PHE A 640 -75.02 -26.52 6.83
CA PHE A 640 -75.07 -27.21 8.12
C PHE A 640 -74.09 -28.38 8.17
N ALA A 641 -73.84 -29.07 7.05
CA ALA A 641 -72.79 -30.07 6.95
C ALA A 641 -71.39 -29.47 7.19
N ILE A 642 -71.11 -28.31 6.60
CA ILE A 642 -69.89 -27.54 6.84
C ILE A 642 -69.75 -27.17 8.32
N THR A 643 -70.80 -26.57 8.89
CA THR A 643 -70.84 -26.14 10.30
C THR A 643 -70.71 -27.32 11.26
N ALA A 644 -71.18 -28.51 10.90
CA ALA A 644 -71.06 -29.69 11.75
C ALA A 644 -69.62 -30.24 11.83
N VAL A 645 -68.86 -30.13 10.73
CA VAL A 645 -67.48 -30.62 10.65
C VAL A 645 -66.50 -29.63 11.28
N ASN A 646 -66.67 -28.34 11.01
CA ASN A 646 -65.88 -27.28 11.63
C ASN A 646 -66.84 -26.23 12.23
N PRO A 647 -67.28 -26.40 13.49
CA PRO A 647 -68.25 -25.52 14.11
C PRO A 647 -67.66 -24.13 14.37
N PRO A 648 -68.20 -23.07 13.75
CA PRO A 648 -67.80 -21.72 14.09
C PRO A 648 -68.29 -21.38 15.51
N PRO A 649 -67.68 -20.39 16.18
CA PRO A 649 -68.08 -19.97 17.52
C PRO A 649 -69.52 -19.44 17.57
N PHE A 650 -69.95 -18.78 16.49
CA PHE A 650 -71.33 -18.34 16.30
C PHE A 650 -71.71 -18.37 14.82
N LEU A 651 -73.00 -18.48 14.54
CA LEU A 651 -73.60 -18.47 13.22
C LEU A 651 -74.82 -17.54 13.20
N ILE A 652 -74.88 -16.68 12.19
CA ILE A 652 -75.96 -15.71 12.01
C ILE A 652 -76.78 -16.07 10.79
N LEU A 653 -78.09 -16.20 10.98
CA LEU A 653 -79.04 -16.62 9.95
C LEU A 653 -80.06 -15.51 9.76
N ASP A 654 -79.94 -14.73 8.69
CA ASP A 654 -80.83 -13.60 8.38
C ASP A 654 -81.90 -14.00 7.37
N GLU A 655 -83.11 -14.26 7.88
CA GLU A 655 -84.30 -14.62 7.09
C GLU A 655 -84.12 -15.84 6.18
N THR A 656 -83.24 -16.78 6.58
CA THR A 656 -82.96 -17.99 5.79
C THR A 656 -84.13 -18.97 5.70
N ASP A 657 -85.13 -18.81 6.56
CA ASP A 657 -86.36 -19.60 6.61
C ASP A 657 -87.54 -18.95 5.86
N ALA A 658 -87.34 -17.79 5.22
CA ALA A 658 -88.40 -17.03 4.56
C ALA A 658 -89.04 -17.76 3.36
N ALA A 659 -88.29 -18.63 2.69
CA ALA A 659 -88.75 -19.39 1.52
C ALA A 659 -89.31 -20.78 1.87
N LEU A 660 -89.41 -21.11 3.17
CA LEU A 660 -89.79 -22.45 3.63
C LEU A 660 -91.28 -22.54 3.94
N ASP A 661 -91.89 -23.67 3.60
CA ASP A 661 -93.23 -24.02 4.06
C ASP A 661 -93.22 -24.47 5.53
N GLU A 662 -94.39 -24.50 6.16
CA GLU A 662 -94.53 -24.78 7.59
C GLU A 662 -93.97 -26.17 8.01
N ALA A 663 -94.04 -27.16 7.11
CA ALA A 663 -93.53 -28.51 7.36
C ALA A 663 -92.00 -28.58 7.31
N ASN A 664 -91.37 -27.83 6.41
CA ASN A 664 -89.90 -27.73 6.32
C ASN A 664 -89.36 -26.75 7.38
N SER A 665 -90.10 -25.70 7.76
CA SER A 665 -89.73 -24.82 8.88
C SER A 665 -89.60 -25.57 10.20
N ARG A 666 -90.50 -26.54 10.47
CA ARG A 666 -90.38 -27.42 11.65
C ARG A 666 -89.11 -28.28 11.65
N ARG A 667 -88.76 -28.86 10.50
CA ARG A 667 -87.53 -29.65 10.33
C ARG A 667 -86.28 -28.79 10.45
N TYR A 668 -86.30 -27.61 9.85
CA TYR A 668 -85.26 -26.60 9.98
C TYR A 668 -85.04 -26.18 11.43
N ALA A 669 -86.11 -25.89 12.17
CA ALA A 669 -86.07 -25.57 13.59
C ALA A 669 -85.45 -26.70 14.45
N ALA A 670 -85.75 -27.97 14.14
CA ALA A 670 -85.13 -29.11 14.81
C ALA A 670 -83.61 -29.18 14.57
N ILE A 671 -83.15 -28.86 13.36
CA ILE A 671 -81.71 -28.83 13.05
C ILE A 671 -81.02 -27.67 13.76
N LEU A 672 -81.64 -26.49 13.84
CA LEU A 672 -81.11 -25.37 14.62
C LEU A 672 -80.88 -25.76 16.08
N LYS A 673 -81.82 -26.51 16.67
CA LYS A 673 -81.67 -27.00 18.04
C LYS A 673 -80.47 -27.93 18.19
N GLU A 674 -80.24 -28.83 17.25
CA GLU A 674 -79.08 -29.74 17.27
C GLU A 674 -77.76 -28.97 17.10
N LEU A 675 -77.69 -28.01 16.18
CA LEU A 675 -76.51 -27.18 15.97
C LEU A 675 -76.19 -26.28 17.16
N SER A 676 -77.23 -25.80 17.86
CA SER A 676 -77.10 -24.95 19.05
C SER A 676 -76.29 -25.58 20.18
N LYS A 677 -76.12 -26.91 20.17
CA LYS A 677 -75.31 -27.63 21.15
C LYS A 677 -73.81 -27.32 21.01
N LYS A 678 -73.34 -27.02 19.80
CA LYS A 678 -71.92 -26.80 19.47
C LYS A 678 -71.62 -25.35 19.07
N THR A 679 -72.55 -24.68 18.40
CA THR A 679 -72.38 -23.32 17.87
C THR A 679 -73.45 -22.39 18.40
N GLN A 680 -73.09 -21.15 18.76
CA GLN A 680 -74.06 -20.14 19.15
C GLN A 680 -74.83 -19.62 17.93
N LEU A 681 -76.16 -19.55 17.98
CA LEU A 681 -77.02 -19.16 16.87
C LEU A 681 -77.69 -17.81 17.13
N ILE A 682 -77.60 -16.92 16.14
CA ILE A 682 -78.32 -15.64 16.11
C ILE A 682 -79.21 -15.65 14.88
N VAL A 683 -80.52 -15.81 15.08
CA VAL A 683 -81.47 -16.01 14.00
C VAL A 683 -82.36 -14.79 13.85
N ILE A 684 -82.34 -14.13 12.69
CA ILE A 684 -83.29 -13.09 12.35
C ILE A 684 -84.42 -13.77 11.57
N THR A 685 -85.62 -13.76 12.12
CA THR A 685 -86.74 -14.51 11.52
C THR A 685 -88.09 -13.85 11.82
N HIS A 686 -89.07 -14.12 10.95
CA HIS A 686 -90.49 -13.87 11.17
C HIS A 686 -91.30 -15.18 11.33
N ASN A 687 -90.64 -16.33 11.25
CA ASN A 687 -91.26 -17.65 11.35
C ASN A 687 -91.46 -18.08 12.80
N ARG A 688 -92.69 -18.45 13.14
CA ARG A 688 -93.07 -18.85 14.51
C ARG A 688 -92.35 -20.11 14.98
N GLU A 689 -92.13 -21.09 14.10
CA GLU A 689 -91.49 -22.36 14.44
C GLU A 689 -90.02 -22.16 14.82
N THR A 690 -89.33 -21.26 14.11
CA THR A 690 -87.95 -20.88 14.38
C THR A 690 -87.82 -20.07 15.67
N MET A 691 -88.76 -19.15 15.94
CA MET A 691 -88.79 -18.35 17.16
C MET A 691 -88.93 -19.21 18.43
N GLN A 692 -89.69 -20.31 18.37
CA GLN A 692 -89.89 -21.20 19.52
C GLN A 692 -88.59 -21.90 19.98
N GLN A 693 -87.57 -21.99 19.13
CA GLN A 693 -86.28 -22.59 19.50
C GLN A 693 -85.34 -21.61 20.20
N ALA A 694 -85.65 -20.31 20.19
CA ALA A 694 -84.81 -19.30 20.84
C ALA A 694 -85.04 -19.27 22.35
N GLY A 695 -83.97 -19.07 23.12
CA GLY A 695 -84.08 -18.80 24.57
C GLY A 695 -84.43 -17.33 24.87
N VAL A 696 -84.02 -16.43 23.97
CA VAL A 696 -84.26 -14.98 24.08
C VAL A 696 -84.72 -14.43 22.75
N LEU A 697 -85.72 -13.54 22.81
CA LEU A 697 -86.23 -12.79 21.67
C LEU A 697 -85.88 -11.30 21.81
N TYR A 698 -85.23 -10.75 20.80
CA TYR A 698 -84.96 -9.33 20.65
C TYR A 698 -85.90 -8.75 19.59
N GLY A 699 -86.95 -8.07 20.04
CA GLY A 699 -87.86 -7.31 19.20
C GLY A 699 -87.22 -5.99 18.75
N VAL A 700 -86.93 -5.85 17.46
CA VAL A 700 -86.47 -4.60 16.87
C VAL A 700 -87.68 -3.88 16.28
N THR A 701 -88.00 -2.71 16.84
CA THR A 701 -89.07 -1.83 16.38
C THR A 701 -88.48 -0.53 15.88
N MET A 702 -89.21 0.17 15.01
CA MET A 702 -88.84 1.51 14.55
C MET A 702 -89.93 2.46 15.03
N GLY A 703 -89.53 3.52 15.73
CA GLY A 703 -90.45 4.57 16.13
C GLY A 703 -90.76 5.52 14.97
N ASP A 704 -91.72 6.43 15.19
CA ASP A 704 -92.07 7.50 14.23
C ASP A 704 -90.89 8.45 13.96
N ASP A 705 -89.85 8.39 14.80
CA ASP A 705 -88.58 9.09 14.66
C ASP A 705 -87.58 8.40 13.72
N GLY A 706 -87.95 7.29 13.07
CA GLY A 706 -87.08 6.57 12.13
C GLY A 706 -85.87 5.90 12.78
N VAL A 707 -85.85 5.81 14.12
CA VAL A 707 -84.77 5.19 14.88
C VAL A 707 -85.19 3.79 15.34
N SER A 708 -84.33 2.82 15.08
CA SER A 708 -84.50 1.45 15.58
C SER A 708 -84.29 1.41 17.09
N ARG A 709 -85.21 0.73 17.80
CA ARG A 709 -85.15 0.47 19.24
C ARG A 709 -85.25 -1.03 19.49
N ILE A 710 -84.63 -1.47 20.58
CA ILE A 710 -84.65 -2.87 21.02
C ILE A 710 -85.63 -3.05 22.17
N LEU A 711 -86.41 -4.12 22.10
CA LEU A 711 -87.24 -4.65 23.18
C LEU A 711 -86.78 -6.09 23.41
N SER A 712 -86.23 -6.40 24.57
CA SER A 712 -85.82 -7.77 24.91
C SER A 712 -86.93 -8.49 25.66
N LEU A 713 -87.14 -9.77 25.32
CA LEU A 713 -88.11 -10.63 25.98
C LEU A 713 -87.47 -12.00 26.17
N LYS A 714 -87.31 -12.43 27.43
CA LYS A 714 -86.84 -13.77 27.76
C LYS A 714 -88.02 -14.73 27.74
N LEU A 715 -87.96 -15.75 26.89
CA LEU A 715 -89.10 -16.66 26.68
C LEU A 715 -89.41 -17.52 27.92
N GLU A 716 -88.44 -17.74 28.80
CA GLU A 716 -88.65 -18.41 30.09
C GLU A 716 -89.52 -17.58 31.05
N GLU A 717 -89.40 -16.24 31.01
CA GLU A 717 -90.18 -15.32 31.86
C GLU A 717 -91.58 -15.04 31.25
N ALA A 718 -91.72 -15.14 29.92
CA ALA A 718 -92.97 -14.86 29.21
C ALA A 718 -94.07 -15.93 29.39
N LYS A 719 -93.70 -17.19 29.69
CA LYS A 719 -94.66 -18.26 30.03
C LYS A 719 -95.49 -17.93 31.28
N ILE A 720 -95.02 -17.02 32.15
CA ILE A 720 -95.72 -16.57 33.36
C ILE A 720 -96.82 -15.54 33.01
N TYR A 721 -96.68 -14.80 31.91
CA TYR A 721 -97.61 -13.75 31.49
C TYR A 721 -98.65 -14.19 30.46
N GLY A 722 -98.42 -15.30 29.75
CA GLY A 722 -99.30 -15.79 28.67
C GLY A 722 -100.53 -16.60 29.10
N ASN A 723 -100.82 -16.70 30.41
CA ASN A 723 -101.98 -17.42 30.98
C ASN A 723 -102.95 -16.48 31.72
N ARG A 724 -103.08 -15.23 31.25
CA ARG A 724 -104.16 -14.31 31.65
C ARG A 724 -104.98 -13.87 30.46
#